data_AF-K0RN92-F1
#
_entry.id   AF-K0RN92-F1
#
_cell.length_a   1.000
_cell.length_b   1.000
_cell.length_c   1.000
_cell.angle_alpha   90.00
_cell.angle_beta   90.00
_cell.angle_gamma   90.00
#
_symmetry.space_group_name_H-M   'P 1'
#
loop_
_entity.id
_entity.type
_entity.pdbx_description
1 polymer ?
#
loop_
_entity_poly.entity_id
_entity_poly.type
_entity_poly.pdbx_seq_one_letter_code
_entity_poly.pdbx_strand_id
1 'polypeptide(L)'
;MTSSQWVDAVASFAVPGLFPSYQSAAVLLRLARSELHVDLIEHGEAAVGDFYALLDRVDKAPTRFEVNKIMAQKFIIELEGLDGSGKTTLCSKLSEAIPHSLSIKTPSVALKEIRPLWDKMGGILARAFYHVSNYILQHEIMECEESIIIIDRWYASTCAYTVGYPNTDATTLEALTPIMELPDEVFKWPNDLCLRPHLLLIMQIDPQVRRERVEARASTGGGASRFNPWDDRLSRIPELGVRILESFSRITGPRAVQSVDANRSIENVAESAMSVIRPALQRHFKPQAHFASDPLGWWKFESQQLDLCDDSGNRKHHALWNLQVSSQVSQSTTSLTGPPVLKTVGLDRIDDSCIYYWTSSSTISASNDAWASVLWFSGEYPLEKQFRAEGYLERVTTEECDLRGLEAPPSLVAHITACASYIDHDEARGPERPDSYDDLVEKSRQTPVPATVCLIRFVPIRIEVLKGGPSTGSGFPQRFEFVIKSGDGYDIRKILPFSRSIPTPDLSLRQVTIVLVGTHGSGKSTIGERLAKLLGYRNDVELGCALRNSDKLVAGGHMYGDGSTRPNPSSEPFAWDKHIHAEECNRDVKCSVSRVVETWHFGNSAWFRMRLQKAIDNGDLPGITEEDRHRLGSWYLDAISQHLQRTAILIVQLAVDSPSTILRRRGHNESMKRRLRECPRLCVSLLQSTLTPSLLTRMIKTCQRWKTKKRNVPSCNTTFKKTCQPLQETLTFLCFASTTRTMAMRR
;
A
#
# COMPACT_ATOMS: atom_id res chain seq x y z
N MET A 1 24.17 25.36 -38.21
CA MET A 1 23.20 25.92 -37.24
C MET A 1 23.92 26.06 -35.91
N THR A 2 23.82 27.22 -35.24
CA THR A 2 24.60 27.55 -34.05
C THR A 2 24.00 26.94 -32.78
N SER A 3 24.84 26.59 -31.81
CA SER A 3 24.45 26.08 -30.48
C SER A 3 23.38 26.94 -29.76
N SER A 4 23.18 28.19 -30.15
CA SER A 4 22.26 29.15 -29.54
C SER A 4 20.79 28.71 -29.61
N GLN A 5 20.33 28.11 -30.72
CA GLN A 5 18.91 27.74 -30.88
C GLN A 5 18.43 26.71 -29.84
N TRP A 6 19.32 25.79 -29.44
CA TRP A 6 19.00 24.74 -28.49
C TRP A 6 19.11 25.22 -27.04
N VAL A 7 19.90 26.26 -26.78
CA VAL A 7 19.99 26.94 -25.48
C VAL A 7 18.66 27.62 -25.15
N ASP A 8 18.09 28.35 -26.11
CA ASP A 8 16.79 29.00 -25.93
C ASP A 8 15.67 27.99 -25.61
N ALA A 9 15.72 26.81 -26.23
CA ALA A 9 14.73 25.74 -26.02
C ALA A 9 14.71 25.17 -24.59
N VAL A 10 15.80 25.34 -23.83
CA VAL A 10 15.94 24.84 -22.45
C VAL A 10 16.21 25.95 -21.43
N ALA A 11 16.12 27.22 -21.85
CA ALA A 11 16.39 28.37 -21.01
C ALA A 11 15.44 28.48 -19.80
N SER A 12 14.25 27.86 -19.89
CA SER A 12 13.28 27.79 -18.79
C SER A 12 13.59 26.71 -17.75
N PHE A 13 14.61 25.88 -17.96
CA PHE A 13 14.99 24.85 -16.98
C PHE A 13 15.79 25.48 -15.84
N ALA A 14 15.58 24.97 -14.62
CA ALA A 14 16.29 25.46 -13.43
C ALA A 14 17.83 25.40 -13.59
N VAL A 15 18.32 24.38 -14.31
CA VAL A 15 19.73 24.25 -14.69
C VAL A 15 19.79 23.90 -16.18
N PRO A 16 20.41 24.74 -17.03
CA PRO A 16 20.54 24.45 -18.46
C PRO A 16 21.26 23.13 -18.72
N GLY A 17 20.60 22.25 -19.47
CA GLY A 17 21.07 20.89 -19.77
C GLY A 17 20.66 19.81 -18.75
N LEU A 18 20.01 20.17 -17.64
CA LEU A 18 19.38 19.21 -16.74
C LEU A 18 17.90 19.09 -17.09
N PHE A 19 17.53 18.00 -17.75
CA PHE A 19 16.19 17.80 -18.25
C PHE A 19 15.25 17.32 -17.13
N PRO A 20 14.01 17.84 -17.06
CA PRO A 20 13.05 17.43 -16.02
C PRO A 20 12.41 16.06 -16.25
N SER A 21 12.57 15.47 -17.43
CA SER A 21 11.91 14.22 -17.84
C SER A 21 12.61 13.57 -19.02
N TYR A 22 12.32 12.29 -19.27
CA TYR A 22 12.70 11.60 -20.49
C TYR A 22 12.22 12.34 -21.75
N GLN A 23 10.94 12.74 -21.77
CA GLN A 23 10.31 13.31 -22.95
C GLN A 23 10.99 14.60 -23.41
N SER A 24 11.35 15.48 -22.46
CA SER A 24 12.02 16.74 -22.82
C SER A 24 13.39 16.52 -23.45
N ALA A 25 14.16 15.53 -22.98
CA ALA A 25 15.44 15.17 -23.59
C ALA A 25 15.25 14.44 -24.94
N ALA A 26 14.34 13.47 -25.01
CA ALA A 26 14.11 12.66 -26.20
C ALA A 26 13.55 13.48 -27.37
N VAL A 27 12.64 14.42 -27.11
CA VAL A 27 12.12 15.35 -28.14
C VAL A 27 13.26 16.18 -28.72
N LEU A 28 14.15 16.71 -27.87
CA LEU A 28 15.27 17.51 -28.33
C LEU A 28 16.19 16.71 -29.26
N LEU A 29 16.52 15.47 -28.88
CA LEU A 29 17.32 14.57 -29.73
C LEU A 29 16.61 14.22 -31.03
N ARG A 30 15.29 14.05 -31.03
CA ARG A 30 14.50 13.80 -32.25
C ARG A 30 14.50 15.01 -33.19
N LEU A 31 14.38 16.22 -32.65
CA LEU A 31 14.45 17.46 -33.44
C LEU A 31 15.85 17.67 -34.03
N ALA A 32 16.90 17.33 -33.29
CA ALA A 32 18.29 17.43 -33.73
C ALA A 32 18.75 16.26 -34.62
N ARG A 33 17.86 15.31 -34.98
CA ARG A 33 18.23 14.11 -35.75
C ARG A 33 18.94 14.45 -37.07
N SER A 34 18.45 15.45 -37.79
CA SER A 34 19.03 15.87 -39.08
C SER A 34 20.38 16.58 -38.94
N GLU A 35 20.80 16.93 -37.73
CA GLU A 35 22.12 17.54 -37.45
C GLU A 35 23.22 16.49 -37.26
N LEU A 36 22.87 15.19 -37.19
CA LEU A 36 23.84 14.12 -37.01
C LEU A 36 24.60 13.84 -38.31
N HIS A 37 25.93 13.94 -38.24
CA HIS A 37 26.85 13.56 -39.30
C HIS A 37 27.10 12.04 -39.26
N VAL A 38 26.17 11.27 -39.83
CA VAL A 38 26.19 9.79 -39.86
C VAL A 38 27.45 9.21 -40.53
N ASP A 39 28.09 9.99 -41.39
CA ASP A 39 29.32 9.69 -42.10
C ASP A 39 30.57 9.61 -41.19
N LEU A 40 30.47 10.04 -39.93
CA LEU A 40 31.57 9.99 -38.97
C LEU A 40 31.76 8.63 -38.30
N ILE A 41 30.80 7.71 -38.46
CA ILE A 41 30.87 6.37 -37.89
C ILE A 41 30.53 5.33 -38.95
N GLU A 42 31.08 4.14 -38.79
CA GLU A 42 30.72 3.00 -39.63
C GLU A 42 29.25 2.63 -39.43
N HIS A 43 28.52 2.35 -40.51
CA HIS A 43 27.08 2.05 -40.48
C HIS A 43 26.19 3.13 -39.82
N GLY A 44 26.56 4.41 -39.90
CA GLY A 44 25.89 5.48 -39.15
C GLY A 44 24.38 5.61 -39.33
N GLU A 45 23.84 5.39 -40.53
CA GLU A 45 22.38 5.40 -40.75
C GLU A 45 21.67 4.29 -39.95
N ALA A 46 22.26 3.10 -39.89
CA ALA A 46 21.72 1.98 -39.10
C ALA A 46 21.82 2.27 -37.60
N ALA A 47 22.99 2.74 -37.13
CA ALA A 47 23.20 3.11 -35.73
C ALA A 47 22.22 4.20 -35.26
N VAL A 48 21.95 5.20 -36.10
CA VAL A 48 20.93 6.22 -35.86
C VAL A 48 19.53 5.61 -35.83
N GLY A 49 19.20 4.75 -36.80
CA GLY A 49 17.91 4.06 -36.86
C GLY A 49 17.64 3.23 -35.59
N ASP A 50 18.61 2.43 -35.17
CA ASP A 50 18.53 1.57 -33.99
C ASP A 50 18.40 2.38 -32.70
N PHE A 51 19.10 3.52 -32.61
CA PHE A 51 18.99 4.43 -31.48
C PHE A 51 17.57 4.98 -31.32
N TYR A 52 16.95 5.48 -32.40
CA TYR A 52 15.57 6.00 -32.31
C TYR A 52 14.55 4.89 -32.10
N ALA A 53 14.75 3.71 -32.67
CA ALA A 53 13.91 2.54 -32.37
C ALA A 53 14.01 2.12 -30.90
N LEU A 54 15.18 2.29 -30.27
CA LEU A 54 15.36 2.08 -28.83
C LEU A 54 14.65 3.16 -28.01
N LEU A 55 14.69 4.43 -28.42
CA LEU A 55 13.91 5.49 -27.79
C LEU A 55 12.40 5.18 -27.83
N ASP A 56 11.88 4.70 -28.98
CA ASP A 56 10.47 4.34 -29.12
C ASP A 56 10.06 3.14 -28.22
N ARG A 57 11.00 2.26 -27.85
CA ARG A 57 10.76 1.22 -26.84
C ARG A 57 10.70 1.79 -25.43
N VAL A 58 11.61 2.72 -25.12
CA VAL A 58 11.70 3.38 -23.80
C VAL A 58 10.53 4.33 -23.54
N ASP A 59 9.95 4.95 -24.58
CA ASP A 59 8.71 5.75 -24.50
C ASP A 59 7.55 5.00 -23.83
N LYS A 60 7.56 3.65 -23.88
CA LYS A 60 6.58 2.83 -23.18
C LYS A 60 6.93 2.78 -21.69
N ALA A 61 6.37 3.73 -20.94
CA ALA A 61 6.55 3.80 -19.50
C ALA A 61 6.09 2.49 -18.82
N PRO A 62 6.90 1.92 -17.90
CA PRO A 62 6.52 0.71 -17.20
C PRO A 62 5.36 0.97 -16.25
N THR A 63 4.51 -0.03 -16.06
CA THR A 63 3.45 0.04 -15.06
C THR A 63 4.02 0.05 -13.65
N ARG A 64 3.30 0.65 -12.69
CA ARG A 64 3.68 0.65 -11.27
C ARG A 64 3.92 -0.77 -10.74
N PHE A 65 3.12 -1.74 -11.18
CA PHE A 65 3.27 -3.15 -10.81
C PHE A 65 4.59 -3.74 -11.28
N GLU A 66 4.99 -3.49 -12.53
CA GLU A 66 6.28 -3.95 -13.08
C GLU A 66 7.45 -3.34 -12.30
N VAL A 67 7.40 -2.04 -12.02
CA VAL A 67 8.41 -1.34 -11.21
C VAL A 67 8.51 -1.96 -9.81
N ASN A 68 7.38 -2.14 -9.12
CA ASN A 68 7.34 -2.75 -7.79
C ASN A 68 7.90 -4.17 -7.79
N LYS A 69 7.57 -4.96 -8.83
CA LYS A 69 8.08 -6.32 -9.01
C LYS A 69 9.59 -6.32 -9.18
N ILE A 70 10.12 -5.49 -10.07
CA ILE A 70 11.57 -5.36 -10.29
C ILE A 70 12.28 -4.92 -9.01
N MET A 71 11.78 -3.90 -8.32
CA MET A 71 12.35 -3.40 -7.06
C MET A 71 12.21 -4.36 -5.87
N ALA A 72 11.38 -5.41 -5.97
CA ALA A 72 11.28 -6.47 -4.98
C ALA A 72 12.18 -7.69 -5.30
N GLN A 73 12.58 -7.83 -6.56
CA GLN A 73 13.38 -8.96 -7.06
C GLN A 73 14.86 -8.61 -7.25
N LYS A 74 15.15 -7.33 -7.52
CA LYS A 74 16.49 -6.83 -7.80
C LYS A 74 16.98 -5.90 -6.71
N PHE A 75 18.29 -5.92 -6.48
CA PHE A 75 19.02 -4.96 -5.67
C PHE A 75 20.00 -4.20 -6.57
N ILE A 76 19.87 -2.88 -6.60
CA ILE A 76 20.59 -1.98 -7.52
C ILE A 76 21.59 -1.16 -6.71
N ILE A 77 22.86 -1.26 -7.06
CA ILE A 77 23.98 -0.52 -6.47
C ILE A 77 24.52 0.43 -7.52
N GLU A 78 24.49 1.73 -7.25
CA GLU A 78 25.08 2.75 -8.11
C GLU A 78 26.40 3.22 -7.51
N LEU A 79 27.46 3.28 -8.31
CA LEU A 79 28.76 3.81 -7.92
C LEU A 79 28.97 5.17 -8.58
N GLU A 80 29.24 6.17 -7.74
CA GLU A 80 29.46 7.55 -8.14
C GLU A 80 30.77 8.12 -7.59
N GLY A 81 31.20 9.24 -8.16
CA GLY A 81 32.44 9.92 -7.81
C GLY A 81 33.15 10.53 -9.02
N LEU A 82 34.21 11.28 -8.77
CA LEU A 82 34.96 11.99 -9.81
C LEU A 82 35.63 11.04 -10.82
N ASP A 83 35.91 11.54 -12.03
CA ASP A 83 36.78 10.82 -12.97
C ASP A 83 38.15 10.57 -12.34
N GLY A 84 38.72 9.38 -12.54
CA GLY A 84 39.97 8.96 -11.86
C GLY A 84 39.79 8.44 -10.42
N SER A 85 38.57 8.40 -9.88
CA SER A 85 38.33 7.85 -8.52
C SER A 85 38.46 6.32 -8.41
N GLY A 86 38.38 5.60 -9.53
CA GLY A 86 38.47 4.13 -9.57
C GLY A 86 37.14 3.37 -9.65
N LYS A 87 36.03 4.03 -10.01
CA LYS A 87 34.69 3.42 -10.13
C LYS A 87 34.64 2.15 -10.98
N THR A 88 35.12 2.21 -12.22
CA THR A 88 35.09 1.06 -13.15
C THR A 88 35.84 -0.14 -12.57
N THR A 89 36.99 0.14 -11.96
CA THR A 89 37.83 -0.84 -11.28
C THR A 89 37.11 -1.45 -10.07
N LEU A 90 36.45 -0.63 -9.25
CA LEU A 90 35.67 -1.10 -8.11
C LEU A 90 34.43 -1.90 -8.55
N CYS A 91 33.72 -1.49 -9.60
CA CYS A 91 32.58 -2.23 -10.15
C CYS A 91 33.00 -3.64 -10.57
N SER A 92 34.14 -3.77 -11.26
CA SER A 92 34.70 -5.09 -11.62
C SER A 92 34.96 -5.95 -10.39
N LYS A 93 35.63 -5.38 -9.37
CA LYS A 93 35.94 -6.10 -8.13
C LYS A 93 34.70 -6.51 -7.33
N LEU A 94 33.70 -5.65 -7.27
CA LEU A 94 32.43 -5.97 -6.61
C LEU A 94 31.68 -7.06 -7.37
N SER A 95 31.69 -7.03 -8.70
CA SER A 95 31.05 -8.06 -9.52
C SER A 95 31.74 -9.42 -9.39
N GLU A 96 33.08 -9.44 -9.28
CA GLU A 96 33.85 -10.65 -8.94
C GLU A 96 33.49 -11.19 -7.55
N ALA A 97 33.31 -10.30 -6.56
CA ALA A 97 33.06 -10.67 -5.17
C ALA A 97 31.60 -11.04 -4.86
N ILE A 98 30.63 -10.57 -5.67
CA ILE A 98 29.20 -10.78 -5.46
C ILE A 98 28.68 -11.76 -6.51
N PRO A 99 28.36 -13.01 -6.13
CA PRO A 99 27.85 -14.00 -7.06
C PRO A 99 26.55 -13.56 -7.74
N HIS A 100 26.38 -13.93 -9.01
CA HIS A 100 25.17 -13.64 -9.80
C HIS A 100 24.83 -12.14 -9.89
N SER A 101 25.85 -11.29 -9.84
CA SER A 101 25.72 -9.86 -10.08
C SER A 101 26.05 -9.51 -11.53
N LEU A 102 25.43 -8.45 -12.03
CA LEU A 102 25.69 -7.87 -13.34
C LEU A 102 26.30 -6.48 -13.18
N SER A 103 27.48 -6.26 -13.77
CA SER A 103 28.13 -4.94 -13.85
C SER A 103 27.74 -4.25 -15.15
N ILE A 104 27.16 -3.06 -15.06
CA ILE A 104 26.73 -2.23 -16.20
C ILE A 104 27.28 -0.81 -16.00
N LYS A 105 27.38 -0.03 -17.07
CA LYS A 105 27.83 1.36 -17.04
C LYS A 105 26.92 2.25 -17.88
N THR A 106 26.92 3.55 -17.57
CA THR A 106 26.23 4.55 -18.40
C THR A 106 27.23 5.44 -19.15
N PRO A 107 27.04 5.71 -20.46
CA PRO A 107 26.09 5.06 -21.37
C PRO A 107 26.36 3.56 -21.56
N SER A 108 25.31 2.77 -21.78
CA SER A 108 25.41 1.31 -21.93
C SER A 108 26.14 0.91 -23.22
N VAL A 109 26.47 -0.39 -23.33
CA VAL A 109 27.15 -0.94 -24.52
C VAL A 109 26.29 -0.77 -25.77
N ALA A 110 24.97 -0.81 -25.64
CA ALA A 110 24.02 -0.58 -26.74
C ALA A 110 24.17 0.82 -27.38
N LEU A 111 24.76 1.77 -26.65
CA LEU A 111 24.94 3.15 -27.11
C LEU A 111 26.35 3.43 -27.64
N LYS A 112 27.23 2.42 -27.73
CA LYS A 112 28.63 2.59 -28.11
C LYS A 112 28.78 3.22 -29.51
N GLU A 113 27.96 2.81 -30.46
CA GLU A 113 28.05 3.25 -31.87
C GLU A 113 27.52 4.67 -32.07
N ILE A 114 26.41 5.04 -31.41
CA ILE A 114 25.79 6.36 -31.56
C ILE A 114 26.49 7.45 -30.75
N ARG A 115 27.12 7.08 -29.62
CA ARG A 115 27.74 8.02 -28.68
C ARG A 115 28.70 9.03 -29.32
N PRO A 116 29.65 8.64 -30.21
CA PRO A 116 30.58 9.59 -30.82
C PRO A 116 29.90 10.73 -31.58
N LEU A 117 28.72 10.48 -32.18
CA LEU A 117 27.99 11.51 -32.91
C LEU A 117 27.47 12.59 -31.96
N TRP A 118 26.87 12.18 -30.84
CA TRP A 118 26.35 13.11 -29.82
C TRP A 118 27.46 13.81 -29.03
N ASP A 119 28.55 13.09 -28.72
CA ASP A 119 29.71 13.69 -28.06
C ASP A 119 30.34 14.81 -28.92
N LYS A 120 30.33 14.67 -30.26
CA LYS A 120 30.80 15.71 -31.18
C LYS A 120 29.89 16.95 -31.22
N MET A 121 28.57 16.78 -31.04
CA MET A 121 27.64 17.90 -30.96
C MET A 121 27.87 18.74 -29.70
N GLY A 122 28.28 18.10 -28.60
CA GLY A 122 28.56 18.78 -27.33
C GLY A 122 27.34 19.50 -26.74
N GLY A 123 27.61 20.39 -25.78
CA GLY A 123 26.60 21.28 -25.18
C GLY A 123 25.34 20.56 -24.69
N ILE A 124 24.18 21.17 -24.92
CA ILE A 124 22.88 20.66 -24.47
C ILE A 124 22.49 19.36 -25.16
N LEU A 125 22.86 19.15 -26.42
CA LEU A 125 22.51 17.92 -27.15
C LEU A 125 23.26 16.71 -26.59
N ALA A 126 24.55 16.86 -26.25
CA ALA A 126 25.28 15.82 -25.54
C ALA A 126 24.63 15.55 -24.17
N ARG A 127 24.24 16.59 -23.42
CA ARG A 127 23.54 16.41 -22.13
C ARG A 127 22.19 15.69 -22.28
N ALA A 128 21.42 15.99 -23.34
CA ALA A 128 20.19 15.28 -23.63
C ALA A 128 20.44 13.80 -23.91
N PHE A 129 21.48 13.48 -24.67
CA PHE A 129 21.91 12.10 -24.93
C PHE A 129 22.27 11.35 -23.63
N TYR A 130 23.08 11.95 -22.77
CA TYR A 130 23.40 11.35 -21.46
C TYR A 130 22.15 11.24 -20.57
N HIS A 131 21.22 12.20 -20.64
CA HIS A 131 19.96 12.11 -19.89
C HIS A 131 19.11 10.92 -20.33
N VAL A 132 18.84 10.75 -21.64
CA VAL A 132 18.06 9.61 -22.13
C VAL A 132 18.77 8.26 -21.91
N SER A 133 20.10 8.24 -21.88
CA SER A 133 20.86 7.02 -21.61
C SER A 133 20.55 6.40 -20.25
N ASN A 134 20.13 7.21 -19.27
CA ASN A 134 19.68 6.71 -17.96
C ASN A 134 18.38 5.91 -18.04
N TYR A 135 17.46 6.30 -18.93
CA TYR A 135 16.18 5.62 -19.13
C TYR A 135 16.35 4.35 -19.98
N ILE A 136 17.29 4.38 -20.92
CA ILE A 136 17.72 3.19 -21.65
C ILE A 136 18.29 2.15 -20.67
N LEU A 137 19.17 2.57 -19.76
CA LEU A 137 19.69 1.65 -18.74
C LEU A 137 18.57 1.11 -17.83
N GLN A 138 17.58 1.92 -17.45
CA GLN A 138 16.41 1.41 -16.72
C GLN A 138 15.72 0.28 -17.50
N HIS A 139 15.49 0.47 -18.80
CA HIS A 139 14.86 -0.55 -19.64
C HIS A 139 15.69 -1.84 -19.69
N GLU A 140 17.02 -1.73 -19.85
CA GLU A 140 17.93 -2.87 -19.81
C GLU A 140 17.90 -3.61 -18.46
N ILE A 141 17.84 -2.88 -17.34
CA ILE A 141 17.71 -3.48 -15.99
C ILE A 141 16.39 -4.25 -15.83
N MET A 142 15.31 -3.75 -16.44
CA MET A 142 14.02 -4.42 -16.38
C MET A 142 14.01 -5.73 -17.17
N GLU A 143 14.82 -5.83 -18.22
CA GLU A 143 14.92 -7.02 -19.09
C GLU A 143 15.96 -8.05 -18.63
N CYS A 144 16.94 -7.66 -17.80
CA CYS A 144 17.97 -8.59 -17.35
C CYS A 144 17.45 -9.62 -16.33
N GLU A 145 18.15 -10.75 -16.18
CA GLU A 145 17.75 -11.83 -15.27
C GLU A 145 18.37 -11.67 -13.87
N GLU A 146 19.51 -10.99 -13.78
CA GLU A 146 20.31 -10.91 -12.56
C GLU A 146 19.58 -10.16 -11.45
N SER A 147 19.67 -10.69 -10.23
CA SER A 147 19.04 -10.08 -9.05
C SER A 147 19.88 -8.95 -8.46
N ILE A 148 21.17 -8.85 -8.77
CA ILE A 148 22.05 -7.80 -8.23
C ILE A 148 22.67 -7.05 -9.39
N ILE A 149 22.44 -5.75 -9.45
CA ILE A 149 22.94 -4.88 -10.52
C ILE A 149 23.91 -3.88 -9.91
N ILE A 150 25.12 -3.78 -10.46
CA ILE A 150 26.17 -2.84 -10.05
C ILE A 150 26.39 -1.89 -11.22
N ILE A 151 26.20 -0.60 -10.99
CA ILE A 151 26.16 0.41 -12.04
C ILE A 151 27.33 1.39 -11.86
N ASP A 152 28.21 1.47 -12.86
CA ASP A 152 29.21 2.53 -13.00
C ASP A 152 28.56 3.75 -13.64
N ARG A 153 28.17 4.72 -12.79
CA ARG A 153 27.44 5.96 -13.11
C ARG A 153 26.01 5.75 -13.61
N TRP A 154 25.08 6.55 -13.11
CA TRP A 154 23.71 6.62 -13.65
C TRP A 154 23.20 8.06 -13.61
N TYR A 155 21.95 8.28 -13.16
CA TYR A 155 21.36 9.62 -13.14
C TYR A 155 22.11 10.56 -12.21
N ALA A 156 22.68 10.06 -11.11
CA ALA A 156 23.38 10.91 -10.17
C ALA A 156 24.58 11.61 -10.82
N SER A 157 25.35 10.91 -11.64
CA SER A 157 26.40 11.49 -12.50
C SER A 157 25.84 12.56 -13.44
N THR A 158 24.71 12.30 -14.10
CA THR A 158 24.07 13.27 -15.01
C THR A 158 23.71 14.56 -14.28
N CYS A 159 23.10 14.45 -13.10
CA CYS A 159 22.78 15.60 -12.25
C CYS A 159 24.05 16.33 -11.80
N ALA A 160 24.96 15.64 -11.10
CA ALA A 160 26.12 16.27 -10.46
C ALA A 160 27.06 16.96 -11.45
N TYR A 161 27.33 16.36 -12.61
CA TYR A 161 28.20 16.96 -13.63
C TYR A 161 27.53 18.08 -14.40
N THR A 162 26.20 18.09 -14.50
CA THR A 162 25.46 19.16 -15.17
C THR A 162 25.31 20.36 -14.26
N VAL A 163 25.02 20.15 -12.97
CA VAL A 163 24.95 21.23 -11.98
C VAL A 163 26.34 21.80 -11.64
N GLY A 164 27.34 20.92 -11.52
CA GLY A 164 28.71 21.33 -11.23
C GLY A 164 29.35 22.13 -12.37
N TYR A 165 28.98 21.83 -13.62
CA TYR A 165 29.44 22.53 -14.82
C TYR A 165 28.29 22.69 -15.83
N PRO A 166 27.39 23.68 -15.59
CA PRO A 166 26.22 23.89 -16.42
C PRO A 166 26.60 24.48 -17.77
N ASN A 167 25.78 24.22 -18.78
CA ASN A 167 26.05 24.72 -20.13
C ASN A 167 25.50 26.15 -20.25
N THR A 168 26.16 27.10 -19.59
CA THR A 168 25.80 28.53 -19.59
C THR A 168 26.90 29.38 -20.21
N ASP A 169 26.56 30.62 -20.56
CA ASP A 169 27.52 31.65 -21.01
C ASP A 169 28.41 32.17 -19.86
N ALA A 170 28.31 31.59 -18.65
CA ALA A 170 29.12 31.98 -17.51
C ALA A 170 30.59 31.70 -17.80
N THR A 171 31.40 32.76 -17.85
CA THR A 171 32.81 32.69 -18.23
C THR A 171 33.71 32.11 -17.12
N THR A 172 33.22 32.06 -15.87
CA THR A 172 33.95 31.51 -14.71
C THR A 172 33.03 30.79 -13.73
N LEU A 173 33.58 29.91 -12.88
CA LEU A 173 32.81 29.19 -11.86
C LEU A 173 32.30 30.11 -10.74
N GLU A 174 32.95 31.24 -10.45
CA GLU A 174 32.49 32.16 -9.39
C GLU A 174 31.17 32.85 -9.75
N ALA A 175 30.85 32.93 -11.04
CA ALA A 175 29.58 33.48 -11.52
C ALA A 175 28.41 32.49 -11.37
N LEU A 176 28.67 31.24 -10.98
CA LEU A 176 27.63 30.24 -10.77
C LEU A 176 27.12 30.29 -9.33
N THR A 177 25.80 30.11 -9.18
CA THR A 177 25.18 29.93 -7.86
C THR A 177 25.91 28.81 -7.09
N PRO A 178 26.26 29.02 -5.80
CA PRO A 178 26.79 27.99 -4.93
C PRO A 178 25.90 26.76 -4.89
N ILE A 179 26.48 25.57 -4.82
CA ILE A 179 25.71 24.32 -4.84
C ILE A 179 24.68 24.29 -3.73
N MET A 180 25.01 24.77 -2.53
CA MET A 180 24.12 24.80 -1.37
C MET A 180 22.94 25.77 -1.48
N GLU A 181 23.01 26.76 -2.38
CA GLU A 181 21.95 27.76 -2.57
C GLU A 181 20.95 27.35 -3.66
N LEU A 182 21.23 26.29 -4.42
CA LEU A 182 20.30 25.78 -5.43
C LEU A 182 19.05 25.16 -4.78
N PRO A 183 17.87 25.21 -5.43
CA PRO A 183 16.65 24.55 -4.93
C PRO A 183 16.82 23.03 -4.79
N ASP A 184 16.20 22.43 -3.77
CA ASP A 184 16.23 20.98 -3.55
C ASP A 184 15.65 20.19 -4.72
N GLU A 185 14.70 20.77 -5.45
CA GLU A 185 14.09 20.22 -6.67
C GLU A 185 15.12 19.83 -7.72
N VAL A 186 16.24 20.55 -7.81
CA VAL A 186 17.30 20.29 -8.78
C VAL A 186 17.94 18.92 -8.56
N PHE A 187 18.02 18.48 -7.30
CA PHE A 187 18.71 17.26 -6.90
C PHE A 187 17.76 16.07 -6.71
N LYS A 188 16.47 16.25 -7.01
CA LYS A 188 15.48 15.16 -6.95
C LYS A 188 15.70 14.19 -8.10
N TRP A 189 15.64 12.90 -7.79
CA TRP A 189 15.54 11.85 -8.80
C TRP A 189 14.31 12.08 -9.70
N PRO A 190 14.39 11.89 -11.03
CA PRO A 190 13.28 12.16 -11.92
C PRO A 190 12.10 11.25 -11.59
N ASN A 191 10.89 11.81 -11.58
CA ASN A 191 9.68 11.06 -11.21
C ASN A 191 9.34 9.96 -12.23
N ASP A 192 9.70 10.17 -13.50
CA ASP A 192 9.51 9.26 -14.63
C ASP A 192 10.68 8.26 -14.81
N LEU A 193 11.82 8.47 -14.14
CA LEU A 193 12.85 7.45 -13.98
C LEU A 193 12.49 6.56 -12.78
N CYS A 194 11.56 5.63 -13.02
CA CYS A 194 10.85 4.88 -11.98
C CYS A 194 11.73 3.93 -11.14
N LEU A 195 12.81 3.40 -11.68
CA LEU A 195 13.80 2.64 -10.90
C LEU A 195 14.75 3.62 -10.19
N ARG A 196 15.12 3.26 -8.96
CA ARG A 196 16.07 4.03 -8.15
C ARG A 196 17.09 3.08 -7.53
N PRO A 197 18.34 3.51 -7.30
CA PRO A 197 19.30 2.67 -6.62
C PRO A 197 18.83 2.33 -5.21
N HIS A 198 19.04 1.08 -4.81
CA HIS A 198 18.87 0.66 -3.43
C HIS A 198 19.99 1.20 -2.55
N LEU A 199 21.18 1.33 -3.14
CA LEU A 199 22.36 1.86 -2.49
C LEU A 199 23.16 2.69 -3.50
N LEU A 200 23.38 3.96 -3.19
CA LEU A 200 24.30 4.84 -3.90
C LEU A 200 25.61 4.94 -3.10
N LEU A 201 26.72 4.53 -3.71
CA LEU A 201 28.06 4.61 -3.14
C LEU A 201 28.82 5.77 -3.76
N ILE A 202 29.15 6.79 -2.96
CA ILE A 202 29.91 7.97 -3.40
C ILE A 202 31.38 7.77 -3.03
N MET A 203 32.22 7.58 -4.04
CA MET A 203 33.68 7.47 -3.89
C MET A 203 34.29 8.84 -3.62
N GLN A 204 34.76 9.06 -2.40
CA GLN A 204 35.48 10.26 -2.00
C GLN A 204 36.97 10.04 -2.20
N ILE A 205 37.62 10.94 -2.95
CA ILE A 205 39.05 10.84 -3.26
C ILE A 205 39.72 12.19 -3.10
N ASP A 206 40.90 12.18 -2.51
CA ASP A 206 41.72 13.36 -2.34
C ASP A 206 42.23 13.83 -3.72
N PRO A 207 42.22 15.15 -3.99
CA PRO A 207 42.65 15.67 -5.29
C PRO A 207 44.06 15.23 -5.70
N GLN A 208 44.97 15.11 -4.74
CA GLN A 208 46.33 14.67 -4.99
C GLN A 208 46.39 13.19 -5.41
N VAL A 209 45.76 12.29 -4.64
CA VAL A 209 45.71 10.85 -4.96
C VAL A 209 45.04 10.62 -6.32
N ARG A 210 43.98 11.39 -6.62
CA ARG A 210 43.33 11.37 -7.94
C ARG A 210 44.31 11.73 -9.06
N ARG A 211 45.08 12.82 -8.91
CA ARG A 211 46.07 13.24 -9.92
C ARG A 211 47.12 12.17 -10.18
N GLU A 212 47.70 11.63 -9.12
CA GLU A 212 48.71 10.55 -9.21
C GLU A 212 48.16 9.33 -9.97
N ARG A 213 46.90 8.94 -9.72
CA ARG A 213 46.25 7.84 -10.46
C ARG A 213 46.00 8.17 -11.93
N VAL A 214 45.58 9.39 -12.24
CA VAL A 214 45.35 9.83 -13.63
C VAL A 214 46.67 9.87 -14.41
N GLU A 215 47.75 10.35 -13.79
CA GLU A 215 49.10 10.38 -14.36
C GLU A 215 49.65 8.95 -14.58
N ALA A 216 49.49 8.05 -13.60
CA ALA A 216 49.88 6.65 -13.73
C ALA A 216 49.11 5.92 -14.85
N ARG A 217 47.85 6.27 -15.09
CA ARG A 217 47.07 5.75 -16.22
C ARG A 217 47.60 6.27 -17.56
N ALA A 218 48.06 7.52 -17.61
CA ALA A 218 48.63 8.10 -18.83
C ALA A 218 49.98 7.45 -19.20
N SER A 219 50.76 7.01 -18.20
CA SER A 219 52.09 6.39 -18.41
C SER A 219 52.07 4.90 -18.76
N THR A 220 51.00 4.15 -18.43
CA THR A 220 50.91 2.68 -18.58
C THR A 220 50.39 2.17 -19.94
N GLY A 221 50.20 3.04 -20.94
CA GLY A 221 50.10 2.62 -22.35
C GLY A 221 48.75 2.07 -22.87
N GLY A 222 47.64 2.21 -22.13
CA GLY A 222 46.30 1.85 -22.65
C GLY A 222 45.84 2.81 -23.77
N GLY A 223 45.69 2.31 -24.99
CA GLY A 223 45.26 3.08 -26.17
C GLY A 223 43.88 3.75 -26.03
N ALA A 224 43.56 4.74 -26.90
CA ALA A 224 42.34 5.58 -26.97
C ALA A 224 41.85 6.29 -25.67
N SER A 225 42.21 5.79 -24.48
CA SER A 225 41.86 6.31 -23.15
C SER A 225 42.89 7.29 -22.57
N ARG A 226 43.80 7.82 -23.40
CA ARG A 226 44.82 8.79 -22.98
C ARG A 226 44.23 10.15 -22.57
N PHE A 227 43.10 10.54 -23.15
CA PHE A 227 42.48 11.84 -22.92
C PHE A 227 41.01 11.67 -22.56
N ASN A 228 40.69 11.87 -21.29
CA ASN A 228 39.32 12.07 -20.82
C ASN A 228 39.13 13.58 -20.61
N PRO A 229 38.22 14.25 -21.34
CA PRO A 229 38.01 15.70 -21.23
C PRO A 229 37.70 16.15 -19.79
N TRP A 230 37.04 15.29 -18.99
CA TRP A 230 36.77 15.59 -17.60
C TRP A 230 38.01 15.50 -16.71
N ASP A 231 38.96 14.61 -17.04
CA ASP A 231 40.22 14.54 -16.30
C ASP A 231 41.07 15.79 -16.50
N ASP A 232 41.11 16.34 -17.72
CA ASP A 232 41.76 17.61 -18.04
C ASP A 232 41.04 18.80 -17.35
N ARG A 233 39.71 18.88 -17.44
CA ARG A 233 38.92 19.94 -16.79
C ARG A 233 39.12 19.98 -15.27
N LEU A 234 39.01 18.83 -14.60
CA LEU A 234 39.20 18.71 -13.16
C LEU A 234 40.64 19.02 -12.72
N SER A 235 41.62 18.84 -13.60
CA SER A 235 43.02 19.23 -13.33
C SER A 235 43.25 20.74 -13.49
N ARG A 236 42.54 21.39 -14.42
CA ARG A 236 42.63 22.85 -14.64
C ARG A 236 41.81 23.66 -13.64
N ILE A 237 40.71 23.09 -13.14
CA ILE A 237 39.75 23.78 -12.29
C ILE A 237 39.50 22.92 -11.04
N PRO A 238 40.34 23.01 -9.99
CA PRO A 238 40.23 22.19 -8.78
C PRO A 238 38.88 22.31 -8.07
N GLU A 239 38.28 23.51 -8.06
CA GLU A 239 37.01 23.82 -7.40
C GLU A 239 35.83 23.07 -8.04
N LEU A 240 35.97 22.67 -9.30
CA LEU A 240 34.95 21.88 -10.00
C LEU A 240 34.73 20.51 -9.35
N GLY A 241 35.80 19.89 -8.85
CA GLY A 241 35.70 18.61 -8.14
C GLY A 241 34.87 18.72 -6.87
N VAL A 242 35.06 19.82 -6.13
CA VAL A 242 34.29 20.13 -4.91
C VAL A 242 32.81 20.31 -5.25
N ARG A 243 32.49 21.14 -6.26
CA ARG A 243 31.10 21.36 -6.70
C ARG A 243 30.39 20.08 -7.12
N ILE A 244 31.08 19.17 -7.82
CA ILE A 244 30.50 17.89 -8.24
C ILE A 244 30.24 16.98 -7.03
N LEU A 245 31.18 16.90 -6.07
CA LEU A 245 31.01 16.10 -4.85
C LEU A 245 29.90 16.64 -3.94
N GLU A 246 29.80 17.96 -3.79
CA GLU A 246 28.67 18.62 -3.11
C GLU A 246 27.34 18.36 -3.82
N SER A 247 27.34 18.29 -5.16
CA SER A 247 26.12 17.97 -5.90
C SER A 247 25.67 16.54 -5.61
N PHE A 248 26.60 15.57 -5.51
CA PHE A 248 26.27 14.19 -5.15
C PHE A 248 25.64 14.08 -3.76
N SER A 249 26.11 14.85 -2.77
CA SER A 249 25.58 14.78 -1.40
C SER A 249 24.17 15.35 -1.25
N ARG A 250 23.72 16.19 -2.20
CA ARG A 250 22.36 16.74 -2.23
C ARG A 250 21.34 15.87 -2.97
N ILE A 251 21.77 14.81 -3.67
CA ILE A 251 20.86 13.96 -4.45
C ILE A 251 19.88 13.23 -3.53
N THR A 252 18.60 13.34 -3.87
CA THR A 252 17.50 12.66 -3.18
C THR A 252 16.79 11.68 -4.10
N GLY A 253 16.24 10.60 -3.54
CA GLY A 253 15.56 9.55 -4.30
C GLY A 253 16.17 8.15 -4.17
N PRO A 254 17.52 7.98 -4.18
CA PRO A 254 18.16 6.74 -3.75
C PRO A 254 17.65 6.29 -2.38
N ARG A 255 17.52 4.97 -2.17
CA ARG A 255 17.00 4.45 -0.89
C ARG A 255 18.01 4.55 0.25
N ALA A 256 19.30 4.50 -0.07
CA ALA A 256 20.39 4.71 0.86
C ALA A 256 21.57 5.33 0.12
N VAL A 257 22.29 6.24 0.78
CA VAL A 257 23.49 6.88 0.26
C VAL A 257 24.62 6.66 1.26
N GLN A 258 25.79 6.25 0.78
CA GLN A 258 26.95 5.95 1.61
C GLN A 258 28.23 6.43 0.93
N SER A 259 29.14 7.02 1.71
CA SER A 259 30.46 7.44 1.22
C SER A 259 31.47 6.31 1.37
N VAL A 260 32.38 6.17 0.39
CA VAL A 260 33.49 5.22 0.43
C VAL A 260 34.80 5.99 0.26
N ASP A 261 35.72 5.82 1.21
CA ASP A 261 37.07 6.37 1.14
C ASP A 261 37.86 5.67 0.03
N ALA A 262 38.06 6.38 -1.09
CA ALA A 262 38.75 5.87 -2.26
C ALA A 262 40.26 6.18 -2.27
N ASN A 263 40.81 6.76 -1.19
CA ASN A 263 42.24 7.09 -1.12
C ASN A 263 43.15 5.86 -0.97
N ARG A 264 42.59 4.74 -0.52
CA ARG A 264 43.32 3.49 -0.21
C ARG A 264 43.54 2.61 -1.46
N SER A 265 44.22 1.49 -1.28
CA SER A 265 44.37 0.46 -2.33
C SER A 265 43.01 -0.10 -2.76
N ILE A 266 42.95 -0.62 -3.98
CA ILE A 266 41.74 -1.22 -4.57
C ILE A 266 41.13 -2.30 -3.66
N GLU A 267 41.95 -3.15 -3.03
CA GLU A 267 41.49 -4.20 -2.12
C GLU A 267 40.80 -3.61 -0.89
N ASN A 268 41.41 -2.60 -0.26
CA ASN A 268 40.86 -1.94 0.93
C ASN A 268 39.57 -1.18 0.61
N VAL A 269 39.52 -0.53 -0.56
CA VAL A 269 38.31 0.16 -1.04
C VAL A 269 37.19 -0.86 -1.29
N ALA A 270 37.50 -1.99 -1.93
CA ALA A 270 36.53 -3.06 -2.17
C ALA A 270 36.02 -3.69 -0.87
N GLU A 271 36.89 -3.92 0.11
CA GLU A 271 36.51 -4.42 1.43
C GLU A 271 35.59 -3.43 2.17
N SER A 272 35.94 -2.13 2.15
CA SER A 272 35.11 -1.07 2.72
C SER A 272 33.72 -1.02 2.06
N ALA A 273 33.65 -1.04 0.73
CA ALA A 273 32.37 -1.10 0.01
C ALA A 273 31.57 -2.37 0.36
N MET A 274 32.23 -3.53 0.41
CA MET A 274 31.58 -4.81 0.76
C MET A 274 31.04 -4.84 2.20
N SER A 275 31.66 -4.12 3.14
CA SER A 275 31.18 -4.00 4.52
C SER A 275 29.80 -3.33 4.61
N VAL A 276 29.49 -2.44 3.65
CA VAL A 276 28.20 -1.76 3.52
C VAL A 276 27.22 -2.57 2.68
N ILE A 277 27.68 -3.13 1.56
CA ILE A 277 26.83 -3.87 0.62
C ILE A 277 26.28 -5.16 1.25
N ARG A 278 27.11 -5.92 1.97
CA ARG A 278 26.72 -7.25 2.48
C ARG A 278 25.52 -7.20 3.44
N PRO A 279 25.48 -6.33 4.47
CA PRO A 279 24.29 -6.15 5.30
C PRO A 279 23.06 -5.70 4.49
N ALA A 280 23.23 -4.80 3.52
CA ALA A 280 22.12 -4.31 2.70
C ALA A 280 21.50 -5.41 1.81
N LEU A 281 22.34 -6.26 1.20
CA LEU A 281 21.89 -7.44 0.45
C LEU A 281 21.15 -8.44 1.35
N GLN A 282 21.69 -8.72 2.54
CA GLN A 282 21.01 -9.60 3.51
C GLN A 282 19.66 -9.03 3.92
N ARG A 283 19.58 -7.73 4.23
CA ARG A 283 18.34 -7.03 4.57
C ARG A 283 17.29 -7.15 3.47
N HIS A 284 17.69 -7.04 2.20
CA HIS A 284 16.78 -7.11 1.07
C HIS A 284 16.32 -8.54 0.74
N PHE A 285 17.25 -9.48 0.56
CA PHE A 285 16.94 -10.83 0.09
C PHE A 285 16.59 -11.81 1.21
N LYS A 286 17.10 -11.60 2.42
CA LYS A 286 16.90 -12.46 3.60
C LYS A 286 16.50 -11.64 4.83
N PRO A 287 15.47 -10.78 4.75
CA PRO A 287 15.07 -9.90 5.85
C PRO A 287 14.79 -10.67 7.14
N GLN A 288 14.22 -11.87 7.06
CA GLN A 288 13.96 -12.73 8.22
C GLN A 288 15.22 -13.14 8.99
N ALA A 289 16.38 -13.21 8.32
CA ALA A 289 17.65 -13.51 8.95
C ALA A 289 18.31 -12.23 9.49
N HIS A 290 18.19 -11.12 8.75
CA HIS A 290 18.74 -9.82 9.16
C HIS A 290 18.03 -9.26 10.41
N PHE A 291 16.70 -9.39 10.45
CA PHE A 291 15.84 -8.85 11.50
C PHE A 291 15.37 -9.93 12.49
N ALA A 292 16.14 -11.00 12.66
CA ALA A 292 15.72 -12.16 13.45
C ALA A 292 15.32 -11.80 14.91
N SER A 293 15.96 -10.77 15.48
CA SER A 293 15.69 -10.24 16.82
C SER A 293 15.03 -8.85 16.82
N ASP A 294 14.75 -8.29 15.64
CA ASP A 294 14.30 -6.90 15.47
C ASP A 294 13.13 -6.79 14.47
N PRO A 295 11.93 -7.30 14.84
CA PRO A 295 10.76 -7.26 13.97
C PRO A 295 10.24 -5.85 13.69
N LEU A 296 10.44 -4.90 14.62
CA LEU A 296 10.05 -3.50 14.42
C LEU A 296 10.99 -2.80 13.44
N GLY A 297 12.30 -3.06 13.50
CA GLY A 297 13.24 -2.64 12.48
C GLY A 297 12.91 -3.22 11.11
N TRP A 298 12.39 -4.45 11.02
CA TRP A 298 11.87 -4.97 9.75
C TRP A 298 10.67 -4.16 9.26
N TRP A 299 9.69 -3.90 10.12
CA TRP A 299 8.52 -3.10 9.74
C TRP A 299 8.91 -1.68 9.32
N LYS A 300 9.78 -1.03 10.08
CA LYS A 300 10.37 0.27 9.76
C LYS A 300 11.05 0.24 8.39
N PHE A 301 11.91 -0.74 8.15
CA PHE A 301 12.59 -0.91 6.86
C PHE A 301 11.59 -1.03 5.70
N GLU A 302 10.54 -1.85 5.83
CA GLU A 302 9.52 -2.01 4.79
C GLU A 302 8.72 -0.72 4.55
N SER A 303 8.50 0.07 5.60
CA SER A 303 7.85 1.38 5.50
C SER A 303 8.73 2.41 4.79
N GLN A 304 10.05 2.38 5.04
CA GLN A 304 11.04 3.22 4.35
C GLN A 304 11.11 2.90 2.85
N GLN A 305 11.03 1.61 2.47
CA GLN A 305 11.06 1.21 1.05
C GLN A 305 9.90 1.78 0.23
N LEU A 306 8.82 2.19 0.92
CA LEU A 306 7.61 2.78 0.35
C LEU A 306 7.53 4.29 0.56
N ASP A 307 8.62 4.91 1.02
CA ASP A 307 8.72 6.35 1.27
C ASP A 307 7.71 6.87 2.32
N LEU A 308 7.32 6.00 3.26
CA LEU A 308 6.33 6.34 4.30
C LEU A 308 6.97 6.97 5.54
N CYS A 309 8.22 6.63 5.82
CA CYS A 309 9.00 7.15 6.94
C CYS A 309 10.47 7.41 6.59
N ASP A 310 11.13 8.21 7.41
CA ASP A 310 12.55 8.54 7.33
C ASP A 310 13.45 7.44 7.96
N ASP A 311 14.76 7.67 7.96
CA ASP A 311 15.75 6.74 8.52
C ASP A 311 15.60 6.54 10.04
N SER A 312 15.03 7.51 10.73
CA SER A 312 14.70 7.46 12.15
C SER A 312 13.39 6.72 12.42
N GLY A 313 12.57 6.49 11.40
CA GLY A 313 11.28 5.81 11.51
C GLY A 313 10.12 6.77 11.73
N ASN A 314 10.34 8.08 11.60
CA ASN A 314 9.30 9.10 11.66
C ASN A 314 8.58 9.20 10.33
N ARG A 315 7.28 9.44 10.37
CA ARG A 315 6.45 9.66 9.19
C ARG A 315 7.00 10.80 8.33
N LYS A 316 7.13 10.57 7.03
CA LYS A 316 7.47 11.63 6.07
C LYS A 316 6.30 12.60 5.88
N HIS A 317 6.62 13.85 5.54
CA HIS A 317 5.63 14.88 5.26
C HIS A 317 4.62 14.42 4.20
N HIS A 318 3.32 14.56 4.47
CA HIS A 318 2.20 14.09 3.64
C HIS A 318 2.12 12.58 3.35
N ALA A 319 2.98 11.73 3.93
CA ALA A 319 2.90 10.29 3.71
C ALA A 319 1.59 9.72 4.28
N LEU A 320 0.85 8.93 3.51
CA LEU A 320 -0.36 8.24 3.99
C LEU A 320 0.00 6.92 4.66
N TRP A 321 0.57 6.99 5.86
CA TRP A 321 1.01 5.84 6.64
C TRP A 321 -0.09 5.43 7.64
N ASN A 322 -0.90 4.43 7.30
CA ASN A 322 -2.10 4.06 8.07
C ASN A 322 -2.02 2.63 8.63
N LEU A 323 -2.57 2.43 9.82
CA LEU A 323 -2.63 1.16 10.54
C LEU A 323 -4.08 0.82 10.91
N GLN A 324 -4.46 -0.45 10.86
CA GLN A 324 -5.70 -0.90 11.48
C GLN A 324 -5.44 -1.34 12.92
N VAL A 325 -6.20 -0.81 13.87
CA VAL A 325 -6.12 -1.13 15.30
C VAL A 325 -7.46 -1.68 15.75
N SER A 326 -7.43 -2.82 16.42
CA SER A 326 -8.58 -3.45 17.06
C SER A 326 -8.31 -3.55 18.56
N SER A 327 -9.09 -2.86 19.37
CA SER A 327 -8.95 -2.87 20.83
C SER A 327 -10.29 -3.13 21.53
N GLN A 328 -10.22 -3.71 22.73
CA GLN A 328 -11.38 -3.87 23.61
C GLN A 328 -11.58 -2.59 24.44
N VAL A 329 -12.13 -1.55 23.83
CA VAL A 329 -12.43 -0.31 24.58
C VAL A 329 -13.84 -0.40 25.13
N SER A 330 -13.98 -0.41 26.46
CA SER A 330 -15.29 -0.24 27.10
C SER A 330 -15.71 1.23 26.95
N GLN A 331 -16.90 1.47 26.41
CA GLN A 331 -17.51 2.81 26.41
C GLN A 331 -18.21 3.13 27.74
N SER A 332 -18.14 2.25 28.74
CA SER A 332 -18.68 2.52 30.08
C SER A 332 -17.93 1.73 31.14
N THR A 333 -17.78 2.36 32.31
CA THR A 333 -17.14 1.82 33.50
C THR A 333 -17.69 0.44 33.89
N THR A 334 -16.79 -0.44 34.35
CA THR A 334 -17.00 -1.71 35.08
C THR A 334 -17.23 -3.03 34.33
N SER A 335 -17.24 -3.13 33.00
CA SER A 335 -17.22 -4.47 32.36
C SER A 335 -16.37 -4.59 31.08
N LEU A 336 -15.45 -5.57 31.08
CA LEU A 336 -14.62 -6.03 29.96
C LEU A 336 -15.42 -6.83 28.89
N THR A 337 -16.69 -6.48 28.64
CA THR A 337 -17.63 -7.37 27.90
C THR A 337 -18.06 -6.88 26.51
N GLY A 338 -17.51 -5.77 26.00
CA GLY A 338 -17.82 -5.25 24.66
C GLY A 338 -17.06 -5.95 23.51
N PRO A 339 -17.62 -5.98 22.28
CA PRO A 339 -16.90 -6.49 21.11
C PRO A 339 -15.72 -5.58 20.75
N PRO A 340 -14.62 -6.12 20.21
CA PRO A 340 -13.48 -5.32 19.76
C PRO A 340 -13.90 -4.37 18.62
N VAL A 341 -13.42 -3.12 18.67
CA VAL A 341 -13.71 -2.10 17.66
C VAL A 341 -12.50 -1.94 16.74
N LEU A 342 -12.68 -2.17 15.44
CA LEU A 342 -11.66 -1.96 14.41
C LEU A 342 -11.65 -0.49 13.95
N LYS A 343 -10.48 0.14 13.97
CA LYS A 343 -10.28 1.55 13.57
C LYS A 343 -9.08 1.65 12.64
N THR A 344 -9.10 2.61 11.72
CA THR A 344 -7.91 2.98 10.93
C THR A 344 -7.31 4.24 11.55
N VAL A 345 -6.02 4.21 11.86
CA VAL A 345 -5.28 5.31 12.49
C VAL A 345 -4.06 5.69 11.66
N GLY A 346 -3.61 6.94 11.74
CA GLY A 346 -2.38 7.37 11.10
C GLY A 346 -1.17 7.07 11.98
N LEU A 347 -0.25 6.24 11.47
CA LEU A 347 1.06 6.00 12.08
C LEU A 347 1.86 7.31 12.10
N ASP A 348 2.50 7.58 13.24
CA ASP A 348 3.42 8.69 13.42
C ASP A 348 4.86 8.22 13.29
N ARG A 349 5.23 7.15 14.01
CA ARG A 349 6.58 6.61 13.99
C ARG A 349 6.64 5.16 14.47
N ILE A 350 7.72 4.49 14.08
CA ILE A 350 8.13 3.19 14.62
C ILE A 350 9.54 3.35 15.16
N ASP A 351 9.73 3.06 16.45
CA ASP A 351 11.06 2.95 17.06
C ASP A 351 11.41 1.48 17.35
N ASP A 352 12.49 1.25 18.08
CA ASP A 352 13.02 -0.09 18.34
C ASP A 352 12.12 -0.92 19.27
N SER A 353 11.16 -0.29 19.96
CA SER A 353 10.34 -0.95 20.99
C SER A 353 8.84 -0.85 20.74
N CYS A 354 8.38 0.20 20.06
CA CYS A 354 6.98 0.57 20.01
C CYS A 354 6.57 1.19 18.66
N ILE A 355 5.25 1.24 18.46
CA ILE A 355 4.59 1.92 17.35
C ILE A 355 3.77 3.07 17.91
N TYR A 356 3.91 4.25 17.32
CA TYR A 356 3.22 5.46 17.75
C TYR A 356 2.18 5.87 16.72
N TYR A 357 1.00 6.26 17.18
CA TYR A 357 -0.05 6.79 16.32
C TYR A 357 -0.92 7.80 17.08
N TRP A 358 -1.48 8.76 16.34
CA TRP A 358 -2.39 9.76 16.91
C TRP A 358 -3.84 9.30 16.76
N THR A 359 -4.65 9.56 17.78
CA THR A 359 -6.10 9.27 17.78
C THR A 359 -6.86 10.29 18.65
N SER A 360 -8.20 10.24 18.61
CA SER A 360 -9.03 11.04 19.50
C SER A 360 -9.08 10.45 20.93
N SER A 361 -9.00 11.27 21.97
CA SER A 361 -8.95 10.92 23.39
C SER A 361 -10.24 10.25 23.88
N SER A 362 -11.36 10.45 23.19
CA SER A 362 -12.63 9.75 23.46
C SER A 362 -12.61 8.29 23.05
N THR A 363 -11.64 7.87 22.23
CA THR A 363 -11.69 6.55 21.57
C THR A 363 -10.96 5.42 22.29
N ILE A 364 -10.13 5.72 23.29
CA ILE A 364 -9.35 4.72 24.05
C ILE A 364 -9.40 5.11 25.53
N SER A 365 -9.94 4.23 26.37
CA SER A 365 -9.95 4.42 27.82
C SER A 365 -8.51 4.44 28.35
N ALA A 366 -8.22 5.41 29.23
CA ALA A 366 -6.90 5.73 29.78
C ALA A 366 -6.34 4.67 30.75
N SER A 367 -6.80 3.41 30.71
CA SER A 367 -6.18 2.34 31.48
C SER A 367 -4.90 1.87 30.78
N ASN A 368 -3.76 1.92 31.48
CA ASN A 368 -2.42 1.60 30.98
C ASN A 368 -2.19 0.14 30.52
N ASP A 369 -3.24 -0.68 30.35
CA ASP A 369 -3.14 -2.12 30.02
C ASP A 369 -4.18 -2.56 28.96
N ALA A 370 -4.58 -1.68 28.05
CA ALA A 370 -5.56 -2.03 27.03
C ALA A 370 -4.92 -2.92 25.94
N TRP A 371 -5.33 -4.19 25.89
CA TRP A 371 -4.90 -5.11 24.85
C TRP A 371 -5.43 -4.71 23.47
N ALA A 372 -4.56 -4.76 22.47
CA ALA A 372 -4.89 -4.47 21.09
C ALA A 372 -4.21 -5.43 20.12
N SER A 373 -4.85 -5.55 18.96
CA SER A 373 -4.26 -6.15 17.77
C SER A 373 -4.13 -5.08 16.70
N VAL A 374 -2.99 -5.04 16.03
CA VAL A 374 -2.73 -4.11 14.94
C VAL A 374 -2.41 -4.86 13.66
N LEU A 375 -2.76 -4.25 12.53
CA LEU A 375 -2.61 -4.82 11.21
C LEU A 375 -2.22 -3.74 10.20
N TRP A 376 -1.06 -3.92 9.59
CA TRP A 376 -0.55 -3.09 8.51
C TRP A 376 -0.30 -3.91 7.26
N PHE A 377 -0.64 -3.30 6.13
CA PHE A 377 -0.47 -3.90 4.81
C PHE A 377 0.33 -2.96 3.94
N SER A 378 1.15 -3.56 3.08
CA SER A 378 1.97 -2.81 2.15
C SER A 378 2.22 -3.59 0.86
N GLY A 379 2.52 -2.87 -0.22
CA GLY A 379 2.69 -3.46 -1.54
C GLY A 379 1.38 -3.74 -2.28
N GLU A 380 1.52 -4.27 -3.49
CA GLU A 380 0.42 -4.66 -4.37
C GLU A 380 0.38 -6.18 -4.52
N TYR A 381 -0.81 -6.74 -4.69
CA TYR A 381 -0.94 -8.18 -4.91
C TYR A 381 -0.23 -8.64 -6.18
N PRO A 382 0.54 -9.74 -6.15
CA PRO A 382 0.66 -10.72 -5.06
C PRO A 382 1.92 -10.53 -4.19
N LEU A 383 2.57 -9.36 -4.26
CA LEU A 383 3.79 -9.01 -3.54
C LEU A 383 3.52 -8.33 -2.20
N GLU A 384 2.28 -8.41 -1.70
CA GLU A 384 1.91 -7.74 -0.45
C GLU A 384 2.70 -8.28 0.74
N LYS A 385 2.94 -7.37 1.69
CA LYS A 385 3.50 -7.67 3.00
C LYS A 385 2.47 -7.28 4.05
N GLN A 386 2.29 -8.16 5.04
CA GLN A 386 1.35 -7.93 6.13
C GLN A 386 2.10 -8.05 7.44
N PHE A 387 2.02 -7.01 8.26
CA PHE A 387 2.52 -7.01 9.63
C PHE A 387 1.31 -7.04 10.55
N ARG A 388 1.26 -8.06 11.41
CA ARG A 388 0.23 -8.24 12.43
C ARG A 388 0.91 -8.21 13.76
N ALA A 389 0.37 -7.49 14.73
CA ALA A 389 0.94 -7.54 16.06
C ALA A 389 -0.13 -7.55 17.15
N GLU A 390 0.18 -8.23 18.24
CA GLU A 390 -0.62 -8.26 19.46
C GLU A 390 0.21 -7.64 20.57
N GLY A 391 -0.39 -6.77 21.37
CA GLY A 391 0.32 -5.99 22.36
C GLY A 391 -0.61 -5.16 23.22
N TYR A 392 -0.05 -4.22 23.95
CA TYR A 392 -0.78 -3.30 24.82
C TYR A 392 -0.65 -1.87 24.32
N LEU A 393 -1.67 -1.06 24.63
CA LEU A 393 -1.74 0.35 24.31
C LEU A 393 -1.51 1.17 25.57
N GLU A 394 -0.63 2.16 25.46
CA GLU A 394 -0.35 3.15 26.49
C GLU A 394 -0.59 4.54 25.92
N ARG A 395 -1.25 5.38 26.69
CA ARG A 395 -1.37 6.79 26.34
C ARG A 395 -0.07 7.49 26.71
N VAL A 396 0.55 8.17 25.75
CA VAL A 396 1.72 9.01 26.01
C VAL A 396 1.24 10.28 26.73
N THR A 397 1.90 10.64 27.84
CA THR A 397 1.51 11.83 28.60
C THR A 397 1.89 13.10 27.85
N THR A 398 1.24 14.22 28.19
CA THR A 398 1.57 15.51 27.59
C THR A 398 3.02 15.90 27.94
N GLU A 399 3.45 15.64 29.18
CA GLU A 399 4.82 15.91 29.61
C GLU A 399 5.84 15.08 28.82
N GLU A 400 5.56 13.80 28.53
CA GLU A 400 6.43 12.98 27.69
C GLU A 400 6.46 13.49 26.25
N CYS A 401 5.33 13.98 25.72
CA CYS A 401 5.28 14.61 24.40
C CYS A 401 6.14 15.89 24.37
N ASP A 402 5.99 16.77 25.35
CA ASP A 402 6.74 18.04 25.44
C ASP A 402 8.25 17.78 25.58
N LEU A 403 8.64 16.84 26.46
CA LEU A 403 10.05 16.46 26.66
C LEU A 403 10.70 15.88 25.41
N ARG A 404 9.93 15.18 24.58
CA ARG A 404 10.41 14.53 23.35
C ARG A 404 10.15 15.36 22.08
N GLY A 405 9.54 16.54 22.20
CA GLY A 405 9.13 17.36 21.05
C GLY A 405 8.16 16.64 20.11
N LEU A 406 7.22 15.87 20.67
CA LEU A 406 6.22 15.12 19.90
C LEU A 406 4.96 15.98 19.70
N GLU A 407 4.82 16.53 18.49
CA GLU A 407 3.63 17.28 18.11
C GLU A 407 2.85 16.54 17.02
N ALA A 408 1.51 16.59 17.12
CA ALA A 408 0.65 15.98 16.13
C ALA A 408 0.74 16.77 14.82
N PRO A 409 1.03 16.14 13.67
CA PRO A 409 1.08 16.83 12.40
C PRO A 409 -0.26 17.54 12.12
N PRO A 410 -0.29 18.83 11.75
CA PRO A 410 -1.55 19.56 11.54
C PRO A 410 -2.50 18.89 10.55
N SER A 411 -1.92 18.28 9.50
CA SER A 411 -2.68 17.50 8.52
C SER A 411 -3.37 16.28 9.16
N LEU A 412 -2.68 15.57 10.05
CA LEU A 412 -3.23 14.41 10.75
C LEU A 412 -4.28 14.83 11.78
N VAL A 413 -4.05 15.92 12.51
CA VAL A 413 -5.03 16.51 13.42
C VAL A 413 -6.32 16.85 12.68
N ALA A 414 -6.22 17.50 11.52
CA ALA A 414 -7.38 17.83 10.70
C ALA A 414 -8.16 16.58 10.29
N HIS A 415 -7.47 15.51 9.88
CA HIS A 415 -8.11 14.23 9.54
C HIS A 415 -8.79 13.57 10.76
N ILE A 416 -8.12 13.52 11.91
CA ILE A 416 -8.68 12.95 13.14
C ILE A 416 -9.90 13.75 13.61
N THR A 417 -9.81 15.08 13.56
CA THR A 417 -10.88 15.99 13.94
C THR A 417 -12.08 15.86 13.01
N ALA A 418 -11.85 15.85 11.69
CA ALA A 418 -12.88 15.61 10.69
C ALA A 418 -13.58 14.26 10.91
N CYS A 419 -12.83 13.21 11.21
CA CYS A 419 -13.39 11.90 11.54
C CYS A 419 -14.24 11.92 12.82
N ALA A 420 -13.78 12.58 13.89
CA ALA A 420 -14.52 12.70 15.15
C ALA A 420 -15.81 13.51 14.95
N SER A 421 -15.74 14.66 14.30
CA SER A 421 -16.91 15.48 13.98
C SER A 421 -17.87 14.77 13.04
N TYR A 422 -17.39 13.93 12.12
CA TYR A 422 -18.24 13.13 11.25
C TYR A 422 -19.06 12.10 12.04
N ILE A 423 -18.47 11.50 13.08
CA ILE A 423 -19.15 10.56 13.99
C ILE A 423 -20.20 11.31 14.82
N ASP A 424 -19.85 12.45 15.42
CA ASP A 424 -20.76 13.24 16.26
C ASP A 424 -21.93 13.83 15.45
N HIS A 425 -21.68 14.27 14.20
CA HIS A 425 -22.74 14.76 13.31
C HIS A 425 -23.68 13.67 12.79
N ASP A 426 -23.28 12.38 12.83
CA ASP A 426 -24.21 11.30 12.49
C ASP A 426 -25.22 11.05 13.63
N GLU A 427 -24.92 11.47 14.86
CA GLU A 427 -25.83 11.44 16.01
C GLU A 427 -26.70 12.71 16.13
N ALA A 428 -26.15 13.89 15.78
CA ALA A 428 -26.87 15.17 15.83
C ALA A 428 -27.68 15.44 14.54
N ARG A 429 -29.01 15.29 14.60
CA ARG A 429 -29.98 15.54 13.50
C ARG A 429 -30.11 17.03 13.07
N GLY A 430 -29.02 17.69 12.65
CA GLY A 430 -29.00 19.10 12.19
C GLY A 430 -29.09 19.30 10.67
N PRO A 431 -29.56 20.48 10.19
CA PRO A 431 -29.73 20.80 8.76
C PRO A 431 -28.45 21.22 8.02
N GLU A 432 -27.37 21.59 8.72
CA GLU A 432 -26.08 21.98 8.13
C GLU A 432 -25.08 20.82 8.19
N ARG A 433 -25.21 19.86 7.25
CA ARG A 433 -24.23 18.79 7.08
C ARG A 433 -23.24 19.21 5.99
N PRO A 434 -21.91 19.13 6.20
CA PRO A 434 -20.93 19.41 5.16
C PRO A 434 -21.09 18.47 3.96
N ASP A 435 -20.82 18.99 2.75
CA ASP A 435 -21.08 18.32 1.48
C ASP A 435 -20.12 17.14 1.21
N SER A 436 -18.92 17.15 1.80
CA SER A 436 -17.94 16.06 1.70
C SER A 436 -17.03 15.93 2.93
N TYR A 437 -16.37 14.77 3.06
CA TYR A 437 -15.30 14.56 4.06
C TYR A 437 -14.14 15.53 3.84
N ASP A 438 -13.83 15.86 2.60
CA ASP A 438 -12.76 16.79 2.27
C ASP A 438 -13.08 18.20 2.77
N ASP A 439 -14.36 18.62 2.72
CA ASP A 439 -14.81 19.90 3.30
C ASP A 439 -14.67 19.89 4.83
N LEU A 440 -14.93 18.75 5.47
CA LEU A 440 -14.69 18.60 6.92
C LEU A 440 -13.20 18.67 7.25
N VAL A 441 -12.34 18.04 6.45
CA VAL A 441 -10.88 18.13 6.63
C VAL A 441 -10.42 19.57 6.45
N GLU A 442 -10.88 20.25 5.40
CA GLU A 442 -10.50 21.64 5.11
C GLU A 442 -11.00 22.60 6.19
N LYS A 443 -12.24 22.44 6.65
CA LYS A 443 -12.78 23.17 7.82
C LYS A 443 -11.97 22.87 9.09
N SER A 444 -11.58 21.61 9.31
CA SER A 444 -10.77 21.22 10.47
C SER A 444 -9.36 21.82 10.42
N ARG A 445 -8.79 22.06 9.24
CA ARG A 445 -7.50 22.76 9.10
C ARG A 445 -7.56 24.21 9.57
N GLN A 446 -8.72 24.85 9.47
CA GLN A 446 -8.95 26.23 9.87
C GLN A 446 -9.35 26.36 11.34
N THR A 447 -9.60 25.25 12.02
CA THR A 447 -10.04 25.21 13.42
C THR A 447 -8.83 24.93 14.34
N PRO A 448 -8.70 25.59 15.50
CA PRO A 448 -7.63 25.29 16.45
C PRO A 448 -7.63 23.80 16.82
N VAL A 449 -6.43 23.21 16.98
CA VAL A 449 -6.25 21.80 17.36
C VAL A 449 -7.10 21.51 18.61
N PRO A 450 -8.14 20.68 18.53
CA PRO A 450 -8.96 20.39 19.69
C PRO A 450 -8.12 19.64 20.73
N ALA A 451 -8.35 19.90 22.02
CA ALA A 451 -7.71 19.24 23.18
C ALA A 451 -7.98 17.71 23.27
N THR A 452 -8.54 17.14 22.21
CA THR A 452 -9.00 15.77 22.10
C THR A 452 -8.07 14.90 21.27
N VAL A 453 -6.96 15.38 20.71
CA VAL A 453 -5.98 14.48 20.05
C VAL A 453 -4.96 14.00 21.09
N CYS A 454 -4.70 12.70 21.13
CA CYS A 454 -3.66 12.12 21.97
C CYS A 454 -2.77 11.16 21.19
N LEU A 455 -1.53 11.05 21.64
CA LEU A 455 -0.56 10.08 21.13
C LEU A 455 -0.69 8.77 21.89
N ILE A 456 -0.73 7.68 21.14
CA ILE A 456 -0.78 6.33 21.68
C ILE A 456 0.50 5.60 21.29
N ARG A 457 1.07 4.92 22.27
CA ARG A 457 2.18 3.98 22.11
C ARG A 457 1.63 2.57 22.16
N PHE A 458 1.79 1.82 21.08
CA PHE A 458 1.51 0.38 21.02
C PHE A 458 2.81 -0.39 21.22
N VAL A 459 2.86 -1.22 22.26
CA VAL A 459 4.02 -2.06 22.55
C VAL A 459 3.69 -3.50 22.14
N PRO A 460 4.25 -4.00 21.02
CA PRO A 460 4.03 -5.36 20.58
C PRO A 460 4.64 -6.37 21.54
N ILE A 461 3.92 -7.44 21.83
CA ILE A 461 4.42 -8.65 22.53
C ILE A 461 4.68 -9.76 21.51
N ARG A 462 3.94 -9.74 20.41
CA ARG A 462 4.00 -10.72 19.34
C ARG A 462 3.80 -10.02 18.01
N ILE A 463 4.65 -10.33 17.02
CA ILE A 463 4.56 -9.79 15.66
C ILE A 463 4.55 -10.96 14.69
N GLU A 464 3.64 -10.96 13.72
CA GLU A 464 3.66 -11.87 12.58
C GLU A 464 3.89 -11.09 11.30
N VAL A 465 4.76 -11.62 10.45
CA VAL A 465 5.04 -11.07 9.13
C VAL A 465 4.61 -12.10 8.08
N LEU A 466 3.67 -11.70 7.22
CA LEU A 466 3.26 -12.46 6.05
C LEU A 466 3.87 -11.80 4.81
N LYS A 467 4.58 -12.57 3.99
CA LYS A 467 5.16 -12.11 2.72
C LYS A 467 4.53 -12.89 1.58
N GLY A 468 4.03 -12.17 0.58
CA GLY A 468 3.44 -12.71 -0.65
C GLY A 468 2.04 -13.29 -0.48
N GLY A 469 1.26 -13.27 -1.55
CA GLY A 469 -0.06 -13.89 -1.64
C GLY A 469 0.00 -15.37 -2.06
N PRO A 470 -1.09 -16.15 -1.94
CA PRO A 470 -1.13 -17.58 -2.32
C PRO A 470 -0.75 -17.89 -3.77
N SER A 471 -0.76 -16.89 -4.66
CA SER A 471 -0.39 -17.00 -6.06
C SER A 471 1.10 -16.74 -6.35
N THR A 472 1.91 -16.37 -5.35
CA THR A 472 3.36 -16.10 -5.55
C THR A 472 4.20 -17.38 -5.71
N GLY A 473 4.00 -18.16 -6.78
CA GLY A 473 4.93 -19.23 -7.19
C GLY A 473 5.42 -20.20 -6.10
N SER A 474 6.56 -20.86 -6.33
CA SER A 474 7.12 -21.81 -5.37
C SER A 474 7.88 -21.09 -4.24
N GLY A 475 7.35 -21.15 -3.01
CA GLY A 475 8.02 -20.63 -1.82
C GLY A 475 7.24 -19.59 -1.02
N PHE A 476 6.05 -19.21 -1.48
CA PHE A 476 5.13 -18.29 -0.81
C PHE A 476 3.72 -18.92 -0.65
N PRO A 477 2.87 -18.37 0.25
CA PRO A 477 3.15 -17.29 1.19
C PRO A 477 4.15 -17.74 2.26
N GLN A 478 4.97 -16.81 2.74
CA GLN A 478 5.87 -17.06 3.88
C GLN A 478 5.31 -16.38 5.11
N ARG A 479 5.32 -17.10 6.24
CA ARG A 479 4.86 -16.57 7.52
C ARG A 479 5.95 -16.72 8.57
N PHE A 480 6.26 -15.61 9.22
CA PHE A 480 7.19 -15.55 10.33
C PHE A 480 6.46 -15.02 11.54
N GLU A 481 6.80 -15.53 12.72
CA GLU A 481 6.28 -15.04 13.98
C GLU A 481 7.45 -14.74 14.91
N PHE A 482 7.35 -13.59 15.55
CA PHE A 482 8.25 -13.07 16.55
C PHE A 482 7.50 -13.01 17.88
N VAL A 483 8.10 -13.56 18.93
CA VAL A 483 7.52 -13.56 20.28
C VAL A 483 8.59 -13.10 21.26
N ILE A 484 8.23 -12.21 22.19
CA ILE A 484 9.13 -11.78 23.26
C ILE A 484 9.46 -12.98 24.17
N LYS A 485 10.75 -13.21 24.41
CA LYS A 485 11.24 -14.15 25.43
C LYS A 485 11.32 -13.48 26.79
N SER A 486 11.32 -14.29 27.85
CA SER A 486 11.67 -13.86 29.20
C SER A 486 13.14 -13.38 29.23
N GLY A 487 13.36 -12.11 28.92
CA GLY A 487 14.67 -11.49 28.71
C GLY A 487 14.71 -10.68 27.41
N ASP A 488 14.05 -9.50 27.43
CA ASP A 488 14.14 -8.32 26.53
C ASP A 488 14.39 -8.49 25.01
N GLY A 489 14.13 -9.66 24.43
CA GLY A 489 14.41 -9.93 23.02
C GLY A 489 13.34 -10.75 22.31
N TYR A 490 13.28 -10.61 20.99
CA TYR A 490 12.39 -11.38 20.13
C TYR A 490 13.03 -12.68 19.65
N ASP A 491 12.22 -13.73 19.63
CA ASP A 491 12.53 -15.01 19.01
C ASP A 491 11.72 -15.17 17.73
N ILE A 492 12.40 -15.41 16.59
CA ILE A 492 11.74 -15.68 15.32
C ILE A 492 11.53 -17.19 15.11
N ARG A 493 10.33 -17.56 14.67
CA ARG A 493 10.06 -18.89 14.10
C ARG A 493 9.31 -18.78 12.78
N LYS A 494 9.72 -19.60 11.82
CA LYS A 494 8.96 -19.79 10.58
C LYS A 494 7.74 -20.66 10.88
N ILE A 495 6.55 -20.12 10.64
CA ILE A 495 5.31 -20.89 10.76
C ILE A 495 4.94 -21.36 9.36
N LEU A 496 4.53 -22.62 9.22
CA LEU A 496 3.97 -23.08 7.96
C LEU A 496 2.79 -22.18 7.58
N PRO A 497 2.72 -21.69 6.33
CA PRO A 497 1.73 -20.69 5.92
C PRO A 497 0.30 -21.08 6.25
N PHE A 498 0.02 -22.37 6.36
CA PHE A 498 -1.15 -22.92 7.00
C PHE A 498 -0.67 -24.17 7.73
N SER A 499 -1.02 -24.36 9.01
CA SER A 499 -0.77 -25.63 9.70
C SER A 499 -1.30 -26.77 8.84
N ARG A 500 -0.59 -27.91 8.82
CA ARG A 500 -1.07 -29.18 8.23
C ARG A 500 -2.57 -29.24 8.46
N SER A 501 -3.32 -29.36 7.36
CA SER A 501 -4.76 -29.58 7.36
C SER A 501 -5.19 -30.11 8.72
N ILE A 502 -5.79 -29.24 9.56
CA ILE A 502 -6.71 -29.75 10.57
C ILE A 502 -7.51 -30.77 9.78
N PRO A 503 -7.54 -32.07 10.17
CA PRO A 503 -8.30 -33.07 9.43
C PRO A 503 -9.62 -32.40 9.17
N THR A 504 -9.88 -32.08 7.89
CA THR A 504 -11.09 -31.35 7.53
C THR A 504 -12.16 -32.18 8.19
N PRO A 505 -12.85 -31.65 9.23
CA PRO A 505 -13.89 -32.44 9.88
C PRO A 505 -14.77 -32.83 8.73
N ASP A 506 -14.89 -34.13 8.43
CA ASP A 506 -15.42 -34.64 7.17
C ASP A 506 -16.59 -33.76 6.72
N LEU A 507 -16.29 -32.79 5.84
CA LEU A 507 -17.25 -31.85 5.29
C LEU A 507 -17.81 -32.54 4.06
N SER A 508 -18.14 -33.83 4.19
CA SER A 508 -19.06 -34.54 3.35
C SER A 508 -20.40 -33.80 3.42
N LEU A 509 -20.43 -32.74 2.61
CA LEU A 509 -21.56 -31.96 2.11
C LEU A 509 -22.49 -31.40 3.18
N ARG A 510 -22.02 -30.38 3.91
CA ARG A 510 -22.94 -29.32 4.35
C ARG A 510 -23.11 -28.32 3.20
N GLN A 511 -24.35 -28.12 2.76
CA GLN A 511 -24.70 -27.04 1.83
C GLN A 511 -24.23 -25.69 2.42
N VAL A 512 -23.75 -24.79 1.56
CA VAL A 512 -23.25 -23.47 1.97
C VAL A 512 -24.20 -22.38 1.47
N THR A 513 -24.62 -21.49 2.36
CA THR A 513 -25.36 -20.27 2.03
C THR A 513 -24.45 -19.07 2.22
N ILE A 514 -24.09 -18.39 1.13
CA ILE A 514 -23.33 -17.14 1.16
C ILE A 514 -24.31 -15.98 1.12
N VAL A 515 -24.32 -15.14 2.15
CA VAL A 515 -25.27 -14.04 2.31
C VAL A 515 -24.57 -12.72 2.00
N LEU A 516 -25.03 -12.00 0.99
CA LEU A 516 -24.53 -10.67 0.65
C LEU A 516 -25.37 -9.59 1.34
N VAL A 517 -24.73 -8.83 2.24
CA VAL A 517 -25.37 -7.70 2.94
C VAL A 517 -24.65 -6.39 2.59
N GLY A 518 -25.40 -5.30 2.49
CA GLY A 518 -24.86 -3.97 2.14
C GLY A 518 -25.95 -3.01 1.66
N THR A 519 -25.61 -1.73 1.54
CA THR A 519 -26.55 -0.66 1.15
C THR A 519 -27.05 -0.83 -0.29
N HIS A 520 -28.13 -0.12 -0.65
CA HIS A 520 -28.61 -0.11 -2.02
C HIS A 520 -27.52 0.42 -2.96
N GLY A 521 -27.25 -0.27 -4.07
CA GLY A 521 -26.18 0.11 -4.99
C GLY A 521 -24.75 -0.31 -4.59
N SER A 522 -24.57 -1.04 -3.49
CA SER A 522 -23.26 -1.61 -3.10
C SER A 522 -22.76 -2.71 -4.05
N GLY A 523 -23.58 -3.10 -5.05
CA GLY A 523 -23.23 -4.13 -6.04
C GLY A 523 -23.60 -5.55 -5.62
N LYS A 524 -24.43 -5.75 -4.58
CA LYS A 524 -24.90 -7.07 -4.12
C LYS A 524 -25.31 -7.98 -5.28
N SER A 525 -26.19 -7.52 -6.17
CA SER A 525 -26.71 -8.37 -7.25
C SER A 525 -25.66 -8.72 -8.29
N THR A 526 -24.86 -7.75 -8.72
CA THR A 526 -23.77 -7.99 -9.68
C THR A 526 -22.69 -8.91 -9.11
N ILE A 527 -22.32 -8.73 -7.84
CA ILE A 527 -21.32 -9.57 -7.16
C ILE A 527 -21.91 -10.95 -6.90
N GLY A 528 -23.17 -11.03 -6.45
CA GLY A 528 -23.87 -12.27 -6.14
C GLY A 528 -24.01 -13.16 -7.35
N GLU A 529 -24.44 -12.61 -8.49
CA GLU A 529 -24.54 -13.35 -9.74
C GLU A 529 -23.18 -13.88 -10.21
N ARG A 530 -22.15 -13.04 -10.22
CA ARG A 530 -20.79 -13.44 -10.62
C ARG A 530 -20.21 -14.49 -9.68
N LEU A 531 -20.39 -14.32 -8.37
CA LEU A 531 -19.91 -15.24 -7.35
C LEU A 531 -20.63 -16.58 -7.44
N ALA A 532 -21.95 -16.58 -7.60
CA ALA A 532 -22.74 -17.80 -7.78
C ALA A 532 -22.28 -18.56 -9.02
N LYS A 533 -22.10 -17.86 -10.15
CA LYS A 533 -21.58 -18.44 -11.40
C LYS A 533 -20.18 -19.05 -11.22
N LEU A 534 -19.28 -18.34 -10.54
CA LEU A 534 -17.91 -18.79 -10.28
C LEU A 534 -17.88 -20.06 -9.41
N LEU A 535 -18.77 -20.15 -8.42
CA LEU A 535 -18.83 -21.27 -7.48
C LEU A 535 -19.71 -22.43 -7.95
N GLY A 536 -20.44 -22.28 -9.06
CA GLY A 536 -21.48 -23.22 -9.47
C GLY A 536 -22.62 -23.29 -8.46
N TYR A 537 -22.88 -22.20 -7.72
CA TYR A 537 -23.94 -22.11 -6.71
C TYR A 537 -25.21 -21.49 -7.31
N ARG A 538 -26.37 -21.75 -6.68
CA ARG A 538 -27.61 -21.08 -7.04
C ARG A 538 -27.57 -19.60 -6.63
N ASN A 539 -28.00 -18.69 -7.47
CA ASN A 539 -28.15 -17.26 -7.12
C ASN A 539 -29.60 -16.98 -6.69
N ASP A 540 -29.80 -16.63 -5.42
CA ASP A 540 -31.09 -16.27 -4.83
C ASP A 540 -31.15 -14.74 -4.69
N VAL A 541 -31.88 -14.09 -5.61
CA VAL A 541 -32.08 -12.63 -5.60
C VAL A 541 -32.80 -12.14 -4.34
N GLU A 542 -32.76 -10.84 -4.09
CA GLU A 542 -33.48 -10.21 -2.97
C GLU A 542 -35.00 -10.48 -3.09
N LEU A 543 -35.53 -11.23 -2.11
CA LEU A 543 -36.90 -11.72 -2.15
C LEU A 543 -37.94 -10.59 -2.11
N GLY A 544 -37.64 -9.52 -1.35
CA GLY A 544 -38.48 -8.31 -1.32
C GLY A 544 -38.58 -7.63 -2.68
N CYS A 545 -37.55 -7.66 -3.50
CA CYS A 545 -37.60 -7.13 -4.87
C CYS A 545 -38.38 -8.07 -5.81
N ALA A 546 -38.23 -9.38 -5.65
CA ALA A 546 -38.92 -10.37 -6.48
C ALA A 546 -40.43 -10.45 -6.23
N LEU A 547 -40.86 -10.28 -4.97
CA LEU A 547 -42.27 -10.39 -4.57
C LEU A 547 -43.05 -9.08 -4.72
N ARG A 548 -42.36 -7.94 -4.89
CA ARG A 548 -43.03 -6.65 -5.12
C ARG A 548 -43.65 -6.64 -6.52
N ASN A 549 -44.91 -6.25 -6.60
CA ASN A 549 -45.54 -5.98 -7.89
C ASN A 549 -44.93 -4.71 -8.49
N SER A 550 -44.08 -4.86 -9.51
CA SER A 550 -43.37 -3.77 -10.17
C SER A 550 -44.31 -2.68 -10.70
N ASP A 551 -45.53 -3.05 -11.05
CA ASP A 551 -46.52 -2.18 -11.69
C ASP A 551 -47.27 -1.30 -10.69
N LYS A 552 -47.13 -1.58 -9.38
CA LYS A 552 -47.76 -0.82 -8.29
C LYS A 552 -46.78 -0.01 -7.45
N LEU A 553 -45.50 0.05 -7.86
CA LEU A 553 -44.47 0.80 -7.14
C LEU A 553 -44.67 2.31 -7.30
N VAL A 554 -45.03 2.96 -6.21
CA VAL A 554 -45.03 4.42 -6.12
C VAL A 554 -43.70 4.94 -5.57
N ALA A 555 -43.38 6.21 -5.89
CA ALA A 555 -42.24 6.88 -5.28
C ALA A 555 -42.40 6.88 -3.75
N GLY A 556 -41.33 6.53 -3.02
CA GLY A 556 -41.36 6.40 -1.57
C GLY A 556 -41.99 5.11 -1.02
N GLY A 557 -42.71 4.33 -1.84
CA GLY A 557 -43.50 3.19 -1.35
C GLY A 557 -42.68 2.02 -0.79
N HIS A 558 -41.39 1.94 -1.11
CA HIS A 558 -40.47 0.97 -0.53
C HIS A 558 -40.30 1.13 0.99
N MET A 559 -40.61 2.32 1.53
CA MET A 559 -40.63 2.61 2.97
C MET A 559 -41.78 1.91 3.70
N TYR A 560 -42.83 1.52 3.00
CA TYR A 560 -43.97 0.76 3.55
C TYR A 560 -43.85 -0.75 3.29
N GLY A 561 -42.72 -1.18 2.71
CA GLY A 561 -42.43 -2.59 2.47
C GLY A 561 -43.03 -3.11 1.17
N ASP A 562 -44.34 -3.00 0.98
CA ASP A 562 -45.08 -3.54 -0.18
C ASP A 562 -45.02 -2.69 -1.45
N GLY A 563 -44.54 -1.44 -1.35
CA GLY A 563 -44.47 -0.51 -2.48
C GLY A 563 -45.63 0.47 -2.58
N SER A 564 -46.58 0.46 -1.63
CA SER A 564 -47.75 1.35 -1.60
C SER A 564 -47.46 2.76 -1.05
N THR A 565 -48.36 3.73 -1.28
CA THR A 565 -48.22 5.12 -0.79
C THR A 565 -48.55 5.30 0.68
N ARG A 566 -49.40 4.44 1.25
CA ARG A 566 -49.84 4.49 2.65
C ARG A 566 -50.18 3.08 3.14
N PRO A 567 -49.87 2.74 4.41
CA PRO A 567 -50.32 1.50 5.01
C PRO A 567 -51.86 1.49 4.99
N ASN A 568 -52.44 0.40 4.49
CA ASN A 568 -53.89 0.22 4.57
C ASN A 568 -54.26 0.15 6.08
N PRO A 569 -55.10 1.06 6.61
CA PRO A 569 -55.44 1.06 8.04
C PRO A 569 -56.10 -0.24 8.52
N SER A 570 -56.68 -1.00 7.60
CA SER A 570 -57.29 -2.32 7.86
C SER A 570 -56.32 -3.50 7.74
N SER A 571 -55.07 -3.26 7.32
CA SER A 571 -54.06 -4.31 7.21
C SER A 571 -53.32 -4.51 8.53
N GLU A 572 -53.02 -5.77 8.83
CA GLU A 572 -52.23 -6.13 10.01
C GLU A 572 -50.88 -5.39 9.99
N PRO A 573 -50.45 -4.80 11.12
CA PRO A 573 -49.14 -4.18 11.22
C PRO A 573 -48.05 -5.14 10.75
N PHE A 574 -47.20 -4.65 9.84
CA PHE A 574 -46.08 -5.40 9.28
C PHE A 574 -46.48 -6.66 8.49
N ALA A 575 -47.68 -6.73 7.93
CA ALA A 575 -48.11 -7.83 7.07
C ALA A 575 -47.08 -8.15 5.97
N TRP A 576 -46.44 -7.13 5.40
CA TRP A 576 -45.37 -7.31 4.40
C TRP A 576 -44.13 -8.00 4.97
N ASP A 577 -43.64 -7.56 6.13
CA ASP A 577 -42.47 -8.18 6.78
C ASP A 577 -42.75 -9.62 7.20
N LYS A 578 -43.96 -9.90 7.70
CA LYS A 578 -44.45 -11.26 7.98
C LYS A 578 -44.47 -12.11 6.72
N HIS A 579 -44.98 -11.58 5.63
CA HIS A 579 -45.02 -12.25 4.34
C HIS A 579 -43.61 -12.56 3.82
N ILE A 580 -42.71 -11.57 3.82
CA ILE A 580 -41.31 -11.75 3.42
C ILE A 580 -40.60 -12.78 4.30
N HIS A 581 -40.78 -12.71 5.62
CA HIS A 581 -40.21 -13.67 6.54
C HIS A 581 -40.71 -15.10 6.26
N ALA A 582 -42.01 -15.28 6.04
CA ALA A 582 -42.60 -16.58 5.72
C ALA A 582 -42.08 -17.14 4.39
N GLU A 583 -41.99 -16.31 3.35
CA GLU A 583 -41.45 -16.70 2.05
C GLU A 583 -39.95 -17.02 2.12
N GLU A 584 -39.20 -16.29 2.93
CA GLU A 584 -37.78 -16.55 3.17
C GLU A 584 -37.57 -17.88 3.90
N CYS A 585 -38.36 -18.15 4.95
CA CYS A 585 -38.38 -19.44 5.63
C CYS A 585 -38.76 -20.59 4.68
N ASN A 586 -39.75 -20.40 3.82
CA ASN A 586 -40.12 -21.38 2.80
C ASN A 586 -38.99 -21.62 1.80
N ARG A 587 -38.29 -20.56 1.38
CA ARG A 587 -37.13 -20.62 0.48
C ARG A 587 -35.97 -21.39 1.13
N ASP A 588 -35.74 -21.20 2.42
CA ASP A 588 -34.72 -21.90 3.20
C ASP A 588 -35.03 -23.39 3.35
N VAL A 589 -36.29 -23.72 3.68
CA VAL A 589 -36.74 -25.13 3.82
C VAL A 589 -36.60 -25.90 2.51
N LYS A 590 -36.88 -25.26 1.37
CA LYS A 590 -36.75 -25.85 0.03
C LYS A 590 -35.31 -25.86 -0.50
N CYS A 591 -34.36 -25.24 0.20
CA CYS A 591 -32.99 -25.15 -0.26
C CYS A 591 -32.26 -26.49 -0.04
N SER A 592 -31.94 -27.17 -1.15
CA SER A 592 -31.19 -28.44 -1.15
C SER A 592 -29.80 -28.33 -1.77
N VAL A 593 -29.34 -27.11 -2.08
CA VAL A 593 -28.08 -26.83 -2.77
C VAL A 593 -27.37 -25.65 -2.14
N SER A 594 -26.06 -25.53 -2.38
CA SER A 594 -25.32 -24.32 -2.02
C SER A 594 -25.80 -23.12 -2.84
N ARG A 595 -25.87 -21.96 -2.20
CA ARG A 595 -26.42 -20.74 -2.81
C ARG A 595 -25.70 -19.48 -2.37
N VAL A 596 -25.83 -18.44 -3.18
CA VAL A 596 -25.55 -17.05 -2.83
C VAL A 596 -26.89 -16.32 -2.72
N VAL A 597 -27.14 -15.62 -1.62
CA VAL A 597 -28.41 -14.97 -1.33
C VAL A 597 -28.21 -13.50 -0.97
N GLU A 598 -29.04 -12.63 -1.54
CA GLU A 598 -29.01 -11.19 -1.24
C GLU A 598 -29.96 -10.80 -0.11
N THR A 599 -29.50 -9.90 0.76
CA THR A 599 -30.24 -9.32 1.90
C THR A 599 -30.60 -10.36 2.98
N TRP A 600 -31.29 -11.45 2.64
CA TRP A 600 -31.70 -12.59 3.51
C TRP A 600 -32.29 -12.15 4.86
N HIS A 601 -32.47 -13.05 5.82
CA HIS A 601 -33.02 -12.73 7.16
C HIS A 601 -32.31 -11.56 7.84
N PHE A 602 -30.99 -11.44 7.71
CA PHE A 602 -30.21 -10.35 8.31
C PHE A 602 -30.57 -8.98 7.76
N GLY A 603 -30.61 -8.84 6.44
CA GLY A 603 -30.96 -7.59 5.78
C GLY A 603 -32.44 -7.27 5.92
N ASN A 604 -33.32 -8.29 5.89
CA ASN A 604 -34.75 -8.11 6.13
C ASN A 604 -35.03 -7.63 7.55
N SER A 605 -34.36 -8.21 8.55
CA SER A 605 -34.41 -7.75 9.95
C SER A 605 -33.94 -6.31 10.10
N ALA A 606 -32.86 -5.92 9.40
CA ALA A 606 -32.37 -4.54 9.44
C ALA A 606 -33.37 -3.55 8.80
N TRP A 607 -33.97 -3.93 7.66
CA TRP A 607 -35.01 -3.15 6.98
C TRP A 607 -36.27 -3.00 7.83
N PHE A 608 -36.72 -4.08 8.44
CA PHE A 608 -37.85 -4.10 9.35
C PHE A 608 -37.63 -3.12 10.51
N ARG A 609 -36.48 -3.22 11.19
CA ARG A 609 -36.15 -2.35 12.33
C ARG A 609 -36.07 -0.88 11.94
N MET A 610 -35.57 -0.57 10.74
CA MET A 610 -35.59 0.79 10.20
C MET A 610 -37.02 1.30 9.96
N ARG A 611 -37.89 0.50 9.34
CA ARG A 611 -39.30 0.89 9.09
C ARG A 611 -40.06 1.09 10.38
N LEU A 612 -39.86 0.19 11.34
CA LEU A 612 -40.44 0.28 12.68
C LEU A 612 -40.04 1.59 13.35
N GLN A 613 -38.75 1.93 13.37
CA GLN A 613 -38.28 3.19 13.95
C GLN A 613 -38.92 4.41 13.28
N LYS A 614 -39.02 4.41 11.95
CA LYS A 614 -39.64 5.53 11.23
C LYS A 614 -41.14 5.67 11.52
N ALA A 615 -41.86 4.55 11.63
CA ALA A 615 -43.27 4.57 11.96
C ALA A 615 -43.52 5.07 13.40
N ILE A 616 -42.61 4.79 14.33
CA ILE A 616 -42.62 5.35 15.68
C ILE A 616 -42.37 6.86 15.64
N ASP A 617 -41.32 7.28 14.93
CA ASP A 617 -40.93 8.70 14.81
C ASP A 617 -42.06 9.54 14.17
N ASN A 618 -42.85 8.95 13.26
CA ASN A 618 -43.98 9.60 12.61
C ASN A 618 -45.29 9.57 13.41
N GLY A 619 -45.37 8.80 14.51
CA GLY A 619 -46.62 8.57 15.25
C GLY A 619 -47.63 7.68 14.51
N ASP A 620 -47.20 6.96 13.47
CA ASP A 620 -48.07 6.13 12.61
C ASP A 620 -48.57 4.84 13.32
N LEU A 621 -47.93 4.45 14.44
CA LEU A 621 -48.22 3.19 15.16
C LEU A 621 -48.30 3.39 16.68
N PRO A 622 -49.39 3.96 17.23
CA PRO A 622 -49.52 4.29 18.65
C PRO A 622 -49.72 3.10 19.61
N GLY A 623 -49.35 1.87 19.23
CA GLY A 623 -49.65 0.67 20.04
C GLY A 623 -48.63 -0.47 19.99
N ILE A 624 -47.45 -0.28 19.40
CA ILE A 624 -46.42 -1.34 19.37
C ILE A 624 -45.68 -1.36 20.68
N THR A 625 -45.84 -2.45 21.42
CA THR A 625 -45.14 -2.67 22.69
C THR A 625 -43.68 -3.05 22.45
N GLU A 626 -42.83 -2.89 23.46
CA GLU A 626 -41.45 -3.39 23.42
C GLU A 626 -41.40 -4.92 23.26
N GLU A 627 -42.42 -5.61 23.76
CA GLU A 627 -42.61 -7.05 23.60
C GLU A 627 -42.83 -7.45 22.14
N ASP A 628 -43.62 -6.68 21.38
CA ASP A 628 -43.79 -6.88 19.93
C ASP A 628 -42.46 -6.70 19.19
N ARG A 629 -41.64 -5.71 19.59
CA ARG A 629 -40.29 -5.51 19.00
C ARG A 629 -39.40 -6.71 19.23
N HIS A 630 -39.41 -7.25 20.44
CA HIS A 630 -38.61 -8.41 20.82
C HIS A 630 -39.09 -9.66 20.07
N ARG A 631 -40.41 -9.88 20.00
CA ARG A 631 -41.05 -11.01 19.31
C ARG A 631 -40.80 -10.99 17.80
N LEU A 632 -40.75 -9.81 17.19
CA LEU A 632 -40.46 -9.63 15.76
C LEU A 632 -38.98 -9.85 15.43
N GLY A 633 -38.07 -9.36 16.29
CA GLY A 633 -36.64 -9.65 16.16
C GLY A 633 -36.31 -11.14 16.34
N SER A 634 -37.04 -11.86 17.20
CA SER A 634 -36.81 -13.29 17.43
C SER A 634 -37.17 -14.15 16.22
N TRP A 635 -38.13 -13.77 15.38
CA TRP A 635 -38.50 -14.55 14.18
C TRP A 635 -37.34 -14.78 13.23
N TYR A 636 -36.65 -13.71 12.84
CA TYR A 636 -35.50 -13.80 11.93
C TYR A 636 -34.36 -14.61 12.55
N LEU A 637 -34.15 -14.49 13.85
CA LEU A 637 -33.12 -15.24 14.58
C LEU A 637 -33.44 -16.72 14.70
N ASP A 638 -34.71 -17.06 14.93
CA ASP A 638 -35.17 -18.44 14.95
C ASP A 638 -35.03 -19.06 13.56
N ALA A 639 -35.36 -18.33 12.49
CA ALA A 639 -35.17 -18.80 11.12
C ALA A 639 -33.69 -19.01 10.76
N ILE A 640 -32.82 -18.06 11.11
CA ILE A 640 -31.36 -18.22 10.93
C ILE A 640 -30.85 -19.42 11.72
N SER A 641 -31.31 -19.59 12.96
CA SER A 641 -30.93 -20.71 13.83
C SER A 641 -31.37 -22.05 13.25
N GLN A 642 -32.58 -22.14 12.70
CA GLN A 642 -33.08 -23.33 12.01
C GLN A 642 -32.27 -23.63 10.73
N HIS A 643 -31.91 -22.60 9.95
CA HIS A 643 -31.10 -22.78 8.75
C HIS A 643 -29.66 -23.22 9.05
N LEU A 644 -29.06 -22.72 10.14
CA LEU A 644 -27.75 -23.12 10.63
C LEU A 644 -27.67 -24.58 11.09
N GLN A 645 -28.80 -25.19 11.45
CA GLN A 645 -28.84 -26.62 11.76
C GLN A 645 -28.59 -27.50 10.53
N ARG A 646 -28.83 -26.97 9.32
CA ARG A 646 -28.80 -27.72 8.06
C ARG A 646 -27.66 -27.29 7.13
N THR A 647 -27.27 -26.02 7.18
CA THR A 647 -26.31 -25.42 6.24
C THR A 647 -25.22 -24.63 6.96
N ALA A 648 -24.07 -24.47 6.33
CA ALA A 648 -23.07 -23.49 6.74
C ALA A 648 -23.45 -22.12 6.15
N ILE A 649 -23.37 -21.06 6.96
CA ILE A 649 -23.72 -19.70 6.52
C ILE A 649 -22.48 -18.82 6.55
N LEU A 650 -22.17 -18.19 5.43
CA LEU A 650 -21.10 -17.21 5.30
C LEU A 650 -21.71 -15.84 5.01
N ILE A 651 -21.49 -14.86 5.89
CA ILE A 651 -22.01 -13.50 5.71
C ILE A 651 -20.89 -12.64 5.10
N VAL A 652 -21.18 -12.00 3.98
CA VAL A 652 -20.28 -11.09 3.27
C VAL A 652 -20.87 -9.69 3.31
N GLN A 653 -20.22 -8.80 4.06
CA GLN A 653 -20.60 -7.40 4.15
C GLN A 653 -19.88 -6.58 3.09
N LEU A 654 -20.64 -6.03 2.15
CA LEU A 654 -20.14 -5.09 1.15
C LEU A 654 -20.07 -3.70 1.77
N ALA A 655 -18.94 -3.39 2.40
CA ALA A 655 -18.63 -2.08 2.96
C ALA A 655 -18.21 -1.11 1.85
N VAL A 656 -19.19 -0.57 1.13
CA VAL A 656 -18.98 0.47 0.12
C VAL A 656 -19.47 1.79 0.72
N ASP A 657 -18.61 2.79 0.79
CA ASP A 657 -18.99 4.13 1.29
C ASP A 657 -20.15 4.69 0.47
N SER A 658 -21.27 4.85 1.18
CA SER A 658 -22.62 4.92 0.65
C SER A 658 -23.05 6.29 0.06
N PRO A 659 -22.24 7.37 0.05
CA PRO A 659 -22.55 8.53 -0.79
C PRO A 659 -21.70 8.63 -2.05
N SER A 660 -20.37 8.61 -1.93
CA SER A 660 -19.40 8.94 -2.99
C SER A 660 -19.31 7.88 -4.09
N THR A 661 -19.33 6.60 -3.72
CA THR A 661 -19.34 5.49 -4.69
C THR A 661 -20.67 5.39 -5.44
N ILE A 662 -21.76 5.72 -4.74
CA ILE A 662 -23.09 5.79 -5.35
C ILE A 662 -23.14 7.00 -6.30
N LEU A 663 -22.59 8.17 -5.92
CA LEU A 663 -22.48 9.38 -6.75
C LEU A 663 -21.65 9.16 -8.02
N ARG A 664 -20.52 8.43 -7.96
CA ARG A 664 -19.73 8.11 -9.16
C ARG A 664 -20.45 7.17 -10.12
N ARG A 665 -21.27 6.24 -9.61
CA ARG A 665 -22.14 5.38 -10.44
C ARG A 665 -23.37 6.14 -11.00
N ARG A 666 -23.76 7.28 -10.43
CA ARG A 666 -24.93 8.11 -10.82
C ARG A 666 -24.79 8.83 -12.18
N GLY A 667 -23.59 8.89 -12.77
CA GLY A 667 -23.35 9.59 -14.03
C GLY A 667 -24.07 9.00 -15.26
N HIS A 668 -24.53 7.73 -15.20
CA HIS A 668 -24.89 6.98 -16.41
C HIS A 668 -26.33 6.46 -16.54
N ASN A 669 -27.28 6.74 -15.63
CA ASN A 669 -28.63 6.14 -15.76
C ASN A 669 -29.78 7.05 -15.24
N GLU A 670 -30.57 7.61 -16.16
CA GLU A 670 -31.68 8.57 -15.90
C GLU A 670 -32.92 7.92 -15.25
N SER A 671 -33.23 6.65 -15.52
CA SER A 671 -34.48 6.03 -15.03
C SER A 671 -34.49 5.77 -13.51
N MET A 672 -33.32 5.66 -12.88
CA MET A 672 -33.16 5.48 -11.43
C MET A 672 -33.13 6.80 -10.65
N LYS A 673 -32.84 7.95 -11.29
CA LYS A 673 -32.81 9.28 -10.65
C LYS A 673 -34.15 9.68 -10.04
N ARG A 674 -35.26 9.12 -10.56
CA ARG A 674 -36.62 9.41 -10.11
C ARG A 674 -37.07 8.59 -8.89
N ARG A 675 -36.43 7.44 -8.59
CA ARG A 675 -36.89 6.49 -7.55
C ARG A 675 -36.26 6.68 -6.15
N LEU A 676 -35.17 7.44 -6.01
CA LEU A 676 -34.31 7.43 -4.81
C LEU A 676 -34.20 8.75 -4.04
N ARG A 677 -35.07 9.74 -4.28
CA ARG A 677 -35.04 11.03 -3.53
C ARG A 677 -35.37 10.90 -2.03
N GLU A 678 -35.70 9.72 -1.50
CA GLU A 678 -36.26 9.58 -0.13
C GLU A 678 -35.60 8.53 0.79
N CYS A 679 -34.49 7.85 0.43
CA CYS A 679 -33.97 6.81 1.31
C CYS A 679 -32.46 6.53 1.20
N PRO A 680 -31.62 7.18 2.04
CA PRO A 680 -30.37 6.53 2.45
C PRO A 680 -29.86 7.00 3.83
N ARG A 681 -30.35 6.48 4.97
CA ARG A 681 -29.78 6.89 6.28
C ARG A 681 -29.61 5.84 7.41
N LEU A 682 -29.92 4.54 7.28
CA LEU A 682 -29.99 3.70 8.50
C LEU A 682 -29.37 2.28 8.49
N CYS A 683 -28.88 1.72 7.38
CA CYS A 683 -28.56 0.28 7.37
C CYS A 683 -27.27 -0.16 8.10
N VAL A 684 -26.31 0.73 8.39
CA VAL A 684 -24.99 0.33 8.95
C VAL A 684 -24.99 0.22 10.49
N SER A 685 -25.64 1.15 11.22
CA SER A 685 -25.69 1.11 12.69
C SER A 685 -26.64 0.01 13.24
N LEU A 686 -27.60 -0.45 12.43
CA LEU A 686 -28.61 -1.43 12.82
C LEU A 686 -28.09 -2.88 12.85
N LEU A 687 -27.11 -3.25 12.03
CA LEU A 687 -26.52 -4.60 12.03
C LEU A 687 -25.69 -4.88 13.29
N GLN A 688 -25.01 -3.86 13.84
CA GLN A 688 -24.21 -3.98 15.06
C GLN A 688 -25.07 -4.13 16.33
N SER A 689 -26.28 -3.55 16.35
CA SER A 689 -27.18 -3.61 17.52
C SER A 689 -28.14 -4.81 17.51
N THR A 690 -28.05 -5.72 16.53
CA THR A 690 -28.93 -6.91 16.43
C THR A 690 -28.24 -8.19 16.91
N LEU A 691 -26.91 -8.18 17.05
CA LEU A 691 -26.11 -9.29 17.60
C LEU A 691 -25.82 -9.04 19.09
N THR A 692 -26.75 -9.39 19.97
CA THR A 692 -26.54 -9.24 21.43
C THR A 692 -25.61 -10.32 22.00
N PRO A 693 -24.87 -10.06 23.10
CA PRO A 693 -23.95 -11.04 23.72
C PRO A 693 -24.62 -12.35 24.19
N SER A 694 -25.91 -12.28 24.56
CA SER A 694 -26.73 -13.45 24.91
C SER A 694 -27.00 -14.34 23.69
N LEU A 695 -27.13 -13.74 22.50
CA LEU A 695 -27.34 -14.39 21.20
C LEU A 695 -26.15 -15.28 20.80
N LEU A 696 -24.95 -14.70 20.84
CA LEU A 696 -23.71 -15.40 20.47
C LEU A 696 -23.43 -16.56 21.44
N THR A 697 -23.77 -16.37 22.72
CA THR A 697 -23.59 -17.38 23.77
C THR A 697 -24.57 -18.55 23.65
N ARG A 698 -25.81 -18.31 23.19
CA ARG A 698 -26.79 -19.39 22.88
C ARG A 698 -26.35 -20.22 21.67
N MET A 699 -25.83 -19.58 20.61
CA MET A 699 -25.34 -20.27 19.41
C MET A 699 -24.12 -21.18 19.70
N ILE A 700 -23.23 -20.74 20.59
CA ILE A 700 -22.04 -21.51 21.00
C ILE A 700 -22.41 -22.73 21.87
N LYS A 701 -23.36 -22.59 22.81
CA LYS A 701 -23.77 -23.68 23.71
C LYS A 701 -24.44 -24.85 22.96
N THR A 702 -25.20 -24.56 21.90
CA THR A 702 -25.84 -25.60 21.07
C THR A 702 -24.81 -26.43 20.30
N CYS A 703 -23.70 -25.80 19.86
CA CYS A 703 -22.60 -26.49 19.17
C CYS A 703 -21.75 -27.39 20.11
N GLN A 704 -21.63 -27.05 21.39
CA GLN A 704 -20.81 -27.82 22.34
C GLN A 704 -21.45 -29.14 22.80
N ARG A 705 -22.80 -29.24 22.80
CA ARG A 705 -23.53 -30.46 23.23
C ARG A 705 -23.38 -31.66 22.29
N TRP A 706 -22.85 -31.48 21.08
CA TRP A 706 -22.75 -32.53 20.06
C TRP A 706 -21.37 -33.20 19.96
N LYS A 707 -20.35 -32.72 20.70
CA LYS A 707 -18.97 -33.25 20.63
C LYS A 707 -18.75 -34.64 21.25
N THR A 708 -19.76 -35.25 21.84
CA THR A 708 -19.63 -36.52 22.59
C THR A 708 -20.31 -37.69 21.86
N LYS A 709 -19.81 -38.14 20.70
CA LYS A 709 -19.93 -39.56 20.26
C LYS A 709 -19.07 -39.94 19.01
N LYS A 710 -18.07 -40.79 19.29
CA LYS A 710 -17.43 -41.92 18.53
C LYS A 710 -16.71 -41.76 17.17
N ARG A 711 -15.39 -42.07 17.21
CA ARG A 711 -14.58 -43.22 16.71
C ARG A 711 -14.81 -43.91 15.32
N ASN A 712 -13.67 -43.93 14.57
CA ASN A 712 -12.98 -44.99 13.79
C ASN A 712 -13.35 -45.39 12.32
N VAL A 713 -12.26 -45.66 11.55
CA VAL A 713 -11.97 -46.37 10.25
C VAL A 713 -11.95 -45.57 8.90
N PRO A 714 -11.29 -46.03 7.77
CA PRO A 714 -10.12 -45.38 7.16
C PRO A 714 -10.24 -45.01 5.66
N SER A 715 -9.12 -44.50 5.11
CA SER A 715 -8.85 -43.80 3.84
C SER A 715 -9.26 -44.41 2.48
N CYS A 716 -9.66 -43.55 1.51
CA CYS A 716 -9.27 -43.67 0.09
C CYS A 716 -9.40 -42.36 -0.75
N ASN A 717 -8.29 -42.01 -1.46
CA ASN A 717 -8.07 -41.35 -2.77
C ASN A 717 -8.90 -40.13 -3.26
N THR A 718 -8.31 -38.94 -3.48
CA THR A 718 -7.39 -38.44 -4.56
C THR A 718 -8.03 -38.08 -5.92
N THR A 719 -9.08 -37.24 -5.94
CA THR A 719 -9.44 -36.48 -7.18
C THR A 719 -10.14 -35.13 -6.93
N PHE A 720 -9.65 -34.29 -6.01
CA PHE A 720 -10.35 -33.02 -5.65
C PHE A 720 -9.42 -31.81 -5.41
N LYS A 721 -8.26 -31.76 -6.08
CA LYS A 721 -7.19 -30.77 -5.79
C LYS A 721 -7.10 -29.53 -6.71
N LYS A 722 -8.01 -29.32 -7.66
CA LYS A 722 -7.88 -28.19 -8.62
C LYS A 722 -8.94 -27.08 -8.54
N THR A 723 -9.96 -27.18 -7.69
CA THR A 723 -11.11 -26.26 -7.70
C THR A 723 -11.35 -25.47 -6.40
N CYS A 724 -10.56 -25.67 -5.34
CA CYS A 724 -10.81 -25.04 -4.01
C CYS A 724 -9.81 -23.95 -3.59
N GLN A 725 -8.92 -23.49 -4.48
CA GLN A 725 -7.88 -22.51 -4.13
C GLN A 725 -8.40 -21.06 -3.89
N PRO A 726 -9.45 -20.55 -4.57
CA PRO A 726 -9.95 -19.18 -4.34
C PRO A 726 -10.75 -19.01 -3.03
N LEU A 727 -11.31 -20.09 -2.48
CA LEU A 727 -12.20 -20.03 -1.31
C LEU A 727 -11.44 -19.79 0.00
N GLN A 728 -10.17 -20.19 0.05
CA GLN A 728 -9.28 -20.00 1.20
C GLN A 728 -8.87 -18.51 1.36
N GLU A 729 -8.89 -17.77 0.26
CA GLU A 729 -8.47 -16.36 0.16
C GLU A 729 -9.48 -15.38 0.76
N THR A 730 -10.78 -15.73 0.78
CA THR A 730 -11.83 -14.87 1.36
C THR A 730 -12.15 -15.22 2.82
N LEU A 731 -12.01 -16.49 3.22
CA LEU A 731 -12.37 -16.96 4.57
C LEU A 731 -11.46 -16.44 5.70
N THR A 732 -10.30 -15.87 5.37
CA THR A 732 -9.32 -15.40 6.36
C THR A 732 -9.73 -14.07 7.01
N PHE A 733 -10.69 -13.35 6.42
CA PHE A 733 -11.11 -12.01 6.89
C PHE A 733 -12.09 -12.03 8.09
N LEU A 734 -12.70 -13.17 8.46
CA LEU A 734 -13.86 -13.20 9.37
C LEU A 734 -13.68 -13.99 10.69
N CYS A 735 -12.55 -14.65 10.94
CA CYS A 735 -12.34 -15.44 12.17
C CYS A 735 -11.92 -14.63 13.42
N PHE A 736 -11.93 -13.30 13.38
CA PHE A 736 -11.33 -12.44 14.42
C PHE A 736 -12.05 -12.43 15.78
N ALA A 737 -13.31 -12.90 15.88
CA ALA A 737 -14.08 -12.82 17.12
C ALA A 737 -14.06 -14.09 18.00
N SER A 738 -13.52 -15.23 17.53
CA SER A 738 -13.62 -16.50 18.25
C SER A 738 -12.42 -16.83 19.15
N THR A 739 -11.25 -16.24 18.91
CA THR A 739 -10.01 -16.64 19.59
C THR A 739 -9.84 -15.98 20.96
N THR A 740 -10.33 -14.74 21.13
CA THR A 740 -10.24 -13.99 22.39
C THR A 740 -10.97 -14.66 23.56
N ARG A 741 -12.02 -15.46 23.27
CA ARG A 741 -12.80 -16.17 24.30
C ARG A 741 -12.16 -17.48 24.77
N THR A 742 -11.22 -18.05 24.03
CA THR A 742 -10.71 -19.41 24.31
C THR A 742 -9.59 -19.41 25.35
N MET A 743 -8.89 -18.28 25.57
CA MET A 743 -7.84 -18.19 26.59
C MET A 743 -8.32 -17.64 27.94
N ALA A 744 -9.41 -16.87 27.99
CA ALA A 744 -10.02 -16.45 29.27
C ALA A 744 -10.63 -17.61 30.09
N MET A 745 -10.72 -18.82 29.53
CA MET A 745 -11.12 -20.04 30.25
C MET A 745 -9.96 -21.03 30.49
N ARG A 746 -8.71 -20.64 30.22
CA ARG A 746 -7.51 -21.42 30.54
C ARG A 746 -6.45 -20.56 31.23
N ARG A 747 -6.86 -19.88 32.30
CA ARG A 747 -6.10 -19.73 33.54
C ARG A 747 -7.10 -19.61 34.68
#